data_AF-A0A1V4HIL8-F1
#
_entry.id   AF-A0A1V4HIL8-F1
#
_cell.length_a   1.000
_cell.length_b   1.000
_cell.length_c   1.000
_cell.angle_alpha   90.00
_cell.angle_beta   90.00
_cell.angle_gamma   90.00
#
_symmetry.space_group_name_H-M   'P 1'
#
loop_
_entity.id
_entity.type
_entity.pdbx_description
1 polymer ?
#
loop_
_entity_poly.entity_id
_entity_poly.type
_entity_poly.pdbx_seq_one_letter_code
_entity_poly.pdbx_strand_id
1 'polypeptide(L)'
;MITRSKIMALSLSICLLLTLLPISGFAQAGVEAVTAAGAVPNPWKQQNIGSPAMTGTASYDPGTDQFSVSGAGTDIWGKSDQFNYVYQPWTGDGAIIALVSSQTNSNDFAKAGIMIRETLKADSKHVDLLLTPTNGFTFQYRTETGGTSQSVKIASTSPAWVKLERKGSVIKGYVSNNGLNWGDLGNLTLNMSASLYVGLAVTSHDASKLSTATFDKVKVNATGDVFPPTEPTNLQANSVTNTTANISWTASLDDVGVKGYDLYKDNVLTQANVTNTSYTFTGLTPDTTYSITVKAKDAAGNISNASKPLTVKTTNQSDTESPTAPTDLASSSKTSSSVNLTWTASTDNVSVYEYDIYTNGVLAGSTPATSFNVTGLTANTTYTFTVKARDLAGNISAASKALSVKTNPASSDPYTPEVVASNLETPWAIAFAPDGRIFFTERNSGRIRVVVNGQLKSTPVITLGSPFYYMPKSEGGLLGLALDPDFATNHYMYIYHSYKTSDNKVANRVVRLIENNNTATLDKVLITDLPGAVYHNGGRLKIGPDKKLYFSDGNYGNKDDTLTFLGGKTFRLNLDGTIPSDNPFGASSPIYSRGHRNPQGFAWQPGTNRLFESEHGEASHDEINFIEPGNNYGWPKYEGDDQNHPGITPPLIYANGTTWAPSGITFVTKGPWAGNLLVANLKGKQIIRMVIGQQNGKPTIDNNNLNYLYVNKYGRIRDIVEAPDGSLYFVTSNNGDKNGDGTPDKLIRLAPNF
;
A
#
# COMPACT_ATOMS: atom_id res chain seq x y z
N MET A 1 33.17 -51.16 -59.07
CA MET A 1 34.11 -50.32 -59.86
C MET A 1 34.34 -49.05 -59.05
N ILE A 2 35.55 -48.75 -58.58
CA ILE A 2 36.56 -47.94 -59.33
C ILE A 2 35.93 -46.56 -59.64
N THR A 3 35.94 -45.62 -58.68
CA THR A 3 36.97 -44.54 -58.48
C THR A 3 37.17 -43.63 -59.72
N ARG A 4 37.32 -42.30 -59.62
CA ARG A 4 38.44 -41.60 -58.94
C ARG A 4 38.28 -40.06 -58.97
N SER A 5 39.04 -39.36 -58.10
CA SER A 5 39.58 -37.97 -58.18
C SER A 5 38.93 -36.94 -57.23
N LYS A 6 39.66 -36.03 -56.56
CA LYS A 6 41.11 -35.72 -56.35
C LYS A 6 41.21 -35.05 -54.94
N ILE A 7 42.22 -35.26 -54.09
CA ILE A 7 43.61 -34.71 -54.10
C ILE A 7 43.56 -33.16 -54.16
N MET A 8 44.10 -32.32 -53.27
CA MET A 8 45.10 -32.35 -52.16
C MET A 8 44.73 -31.15 -51.21
N ALA A 9 45.34 -30.79 -50.07
CA ALA A 9 46.21 -31.32 -48.99
C ALA A 9 46.48 -30.12 -48.01
N LEU A 10 47.10 -30.19 -46.83
CA LEU A 10 47.71 -31.24 -45.96
C LEU A 10 47.18 -30.93 -44.51
N SER A 11 47.76 -31.17 -43.32
CA SER A 11 48.97 -31.81 -42.76
C SER A 11 48.67 -32.39 -41.36
N LEU A 12 49.56 -33.24 -40.82
CA LEU A 12 49.40 -33.92 -39.54
C LEU A 12 50.75 -34.44 -39.01
N SER A 13 51.05 -34.22 -37.72
CA SER A 13 52.07 -34.93 -36.91
C SER A 13 51.58 -34.93 -35.44
N ILE A 14 51.44 -35.99 -34.62
CA ILE A 14 51.97 -37.38 -34.50
C ILE A 14 53.09 -37.53 -33.43
N CYS A 15 52.82 -38.44 -32.46
CA CYS A 15 53.71 -39.00 -31.42
C CYS A 15 54.15 -38.07 -30.26
N LEU A 16 54.52 -38.56 -29.06
CA LEU A 16 54.65 -39.94 -28.55
C LEU A 16 54.05 -40.10 -27.11
N LEU A 17 54.44 -41.15 -26.35
CA LEU A 17 53.69 -41.78 -25.26
C LEU A 17 54.47 -41.87 -23.92
N LEU A 18 53.72 -41.80 -22.81
CA LEU A 18 53.92 -42.47 -21.50
C LEU A 18 55.01 -42.01 -20.46
N THR A 19 54.50 -41.63 -19.28
CA THR A 19 54.99 -41.88 -17.89
C THR A 19 56.39 -41.48 -17.40
N LEU A 20 56.45 -40.55 -16.43
CA LEU A 20 56.67 -40.84 -14.99
C LEU A 20 56.38 -39.60 -14.09
N LEU A 21 56.25 -39.82 -12.78
CA LEU A 21 55.95 -38.83 -11.70
C LEU A 21 57.24 -38.47 -10.90
N PRO A 22 57.27 -37.54 -9.90
CA PRO A 22 56.24 -36.62 -9.36
C PRO A 22 56.72 -35.13 -9.12
N ILE A 23 55.81 -34.22 -8.69
CA ILE A 23 56.05 -32.96 -7.90
C ILE A 23 56.92 -31.86 -8.60
N SER A 24 56.62 -30.55 -8.63
CA SER A 24 55.69 -29.64 -7.91
C SER A 24 55.38 -28.36 -8.73
N GLY A 25 54.37 -27.57 -8.31
CA GLY A 25 54.41 -26.10 -8.47
C GLY A 25 53.39 -25.41 -9.40
N PHE A 26 52.47 -24.66 -8.77
CA PHE A 26 51.79 -23.43 -9.25
C PHE A 26 50.90 -23.42 -10.52
N ALA A 27 49.59 -23.28 -10.23
CA ALA A 27 48.65 -22.31 -10.82
C ALA A 27 48.56 -22.15 -12.36
N GLN A 28 47.49 -22.72 -12.93
CA GLN A 28 46.98 -22.32 -14.25
C GLN A 28 45.80 -21.34 -14.07
N ALA A 29 45.88 -20.15 -14.67
CA ALA A 29 44.78 -19.21 -14.71
C ALA A 29 43.73 -19.64 -15.77
N GLY A 30 42.47 -19.77 -15.35
CA GLY A 30 41.31 -19.89 -16.22
C GLY A 30 40.49 -18.61 -16.16
N VAL A 31 40.15 -18.02 -17.30
CA VAL A 31 39.44 -16.74 -17.37
C VAL A 31 37.93 -16.96 -17.32
N GLU A 32 37.28 -16.51 -16.25
CA GLU A 32 35.83 -16.29 -16.26
C GLU A 32 35.51 -14.95 -16.94
N ALA A 33 34.56 -14.96 -17.88
CA ALA A 33 34.18 -13.79 -18.65
C ALA A 33 33.19 -12.91 -17.87
N VAL A 34 33.70 -11.89 -17.16
CA VAL A 34 32.88 -10.88 -16.50
C VAL A 34 32.15 -10.03 -17.55
N THR A 35 30.84 -10.21 -17.69
CA THR A 35 29.99 -9.34 -18.50
C THR A 35 29.78 -8.01 -17.79
N ALA A 36 30.36 -6.93 -18.32
CA ALA A 36 30.28 -5.61 -17.72
C ALA A 36 28.84 -5.04 -17.73
N ALA A 37 28.41 -4.47 -16.60
CA ALA A 37 27.21 -3.63 -16.55
C ALA A 37 27.43 -2.33 -17.33
N GLY A 38 26.39 -1.84 -18.01
CA GLY A 38 26.43 -0.54 -18.72
C GLY A 38 25.74 -0.50 -20.08
N ALA A 39 25.49 -1.67 -20.71
CA ALA A 39 24.71 -1.77 -21.95
C ALA A 39 23.31 -2.36 -21.69
N VAL A 40 22.35 -2.08 -22.59
CA VAL A 40 21.04 -2.76 -22.58
C VAL A 40 21.18 -4.19 -23.14
N PRO A 41 20.45 -5.19 -22.60
CA PRO A 41 20.67 -6.60 -22.91
C PRO A 41 19.97 -6.99 -24.21
N ASN A 42 20.60 -7.81 -25.05
CA ASN A 42 19.95 -8.40 -26.24
C ASN A 42 18.65 -9.13 -25.83
N PRO A 43 17.48 -8.88 -26.48
CA PRO A 43 17.27 -8.24 -27.78
C PRO A 43 17.09 -6.71 -27.78
N TRP A 44 17.19 -6.06 -26.63
CA TRP A 44 17.00 -4.61 -26.49
C TRP A 44 18.10 -3.79 -27.18
N LYS A 45 17.70 -2.61 -27.64
CA LYS A 45 18.51 -1.61 -28.33
C LYS A 45 18.15 -0.23 -27.78
N GLN A 46 19.02 0.75 -27.98
CA GLN A 46 18.77 2.14 -27.59
C GLN A 46 18.84 3.05 -28.83
N GLN A 47 17.96 4.05 -28.91
CA GLN A 47 18.08 5.15 -29.86
C GLN A 47 17.46 6.45 -29.30
N ASN A 48 18.15 7.57 -29.48
CA ASN A 48 17.56 8.90 -29.29
C ASN A 48 16.74 9.27 -30.53
N ILE A 49 15.44 9.51 -30.34
CA ILE A 49 14.47 9.83 -31.39
C ILE A 49 14.37 11.35 -31.53
N GLY A 50 14.34 11.85 -32.78
CA GLY A 50 14.13 13.29 -33.07
C GLY A 50 15.29 14.23 -32.78
N SER A 51 16.50 13.69 -32.54
CA SER A 51 17.72 14.47 -32.29
C SER A 51 17.59 15.52 -31.16
N PRO A 52 17.31 15.09 -29.91
CA PRO A 52 17.37 15.99 -28.76
C PRO A 52 18.78 16.59 -28.60
N ALA A 53 18.86 17.82 -28.08
CA ALA A 53 20.14 18.55 -27.97
C ALA A 53 21.11 17.95 -26.94
N MET A 54 20.61 17.13 -26.00
CA MET A 54 21.41 16.22 -25.18
C MET A 54 21.13 14.76 -25.58
N THR A 55 22.18 13.95 -25.63
CA THR A 55 22.05 12.50 -25.88
C THR A 55 21.65 11.79 -24.59
N GLY A 56 20.46 11.18 -24.58
CA GLY A 56 20.05 10.26 -23.51
C GLY A 56 20.82 8.95 -23.55
N THR A 57 20.94 8.29 -22.40
CA THR A 57 21.67 7.04 -22.18
C THR A 57 20.76 5.97 -21.58
N ALA A 58 21.12 4.70 -21.71
CA ALA A 58 20.44 3.61 -21.02
C ALA A 58 21.42 2.53 -20.56
N SER A 59 21.15 1.97 -19.39
CA SER A 59 21.84 0.81 -18.84
C SER A 59 20.82 -0.18 -18.25
N TYR A 60 21.28 -1.40 -18.03
CA TYR A 60 20.53 -2.45 -17.37
C TYR A 60 21.40 -3.09 -16.29
N ASP A 61 20.79 -3.34 -15.13
CA ASP A 61 21.41 -4.08 -14.03
C ASP A 61 20.83 -5.50 -13.96
N PRO A 62 21.60 -6.54 -14.33
CA PRO A 62 21.17 -7.93 -14.21
C PRO A 62 21.06 -8.40 -12.75
N GLY A 63 21.60 -7.66 -11.77
CA GLY A 63 21.42 -7.95 -10.35
C GLY A 63 20.01 -7.65 -9.84
N THR A 64 19.35 -6.61 -10.37
CA THR A 64 18.03 -6.15 -9.93
C THR A 64 16.89 -6.40 -10.93
N ASP A 65 17.17 -6.79 -12.18
CA ASP A 65 16.20 -6.85 -13.29
C ASP A 65 15.57 -5.45 -13.54
N GLN A 66 16.45 -4.43 -13.52
CA GLN A 66 16.12 -3.01 -13.65
C GLN A 66 16.79 -2.39 -14.88
N PHE A 67 16.02 -1.60 -15.64
CA PHE A 67 16.55 -0.66 -16.62
C PHE A 67 16.65 0.73 -16.00
N SER A 68 17.76 1.43 -16.23
CA SER A 68 17.91 2.86 -15.96
C SER A 68 18.02 3.59 -17.29
N VAL A 69 17.12 4.53 -17.56
CA VAL A 69 17.02 5.22 -18.84
C VAL A 69 16.96 6.72 -18.61
N SER A 70 17.94 7.44 -19.15
CA SER A 70 17.94 8.91 -19.20
C SER A 70 17.51 9.40 -20.59
N GLY A 71 16.79 10.51 -20.66
CA GLY A 71 16.31 11.08 -21.91
C GLY A 71 16.11 12.59 -21.82
N ALA A 72 16.47 13.26 -22.91
CA ALA A 72 16.23 14.68 -23.13
C ALA A 72 15.30 14.88 -24.33
N GLY A 73 14.68 16.06 -24.43
CA GLY A 73 13.91 16.46 -25.60
C GLY A 73 12.85 17.50 -25.28
N THR A 74 12.27 18.10 -26.31
CA THR A 74 11.16 19.05 -26.19
C THR A 74 9.89 18.38 -25.67
N ASP A 75 9.39 17.33 -26.34
CA ASP A 75 8.35 16.42 -25.80
C ASP A 75 8.19 15.14 -26.66
N ILE A 76 7.46 14.14 -26.14
CA ILE A 76 6.76 13.10 -26.91
C ILE A 76 5.34 13.60 -27.21
N TRP A 77 5.22 14.58 -28.10
CA TRP A 77 3.96 15.24 -28.46
C TRP A 77 4.03 15.86 -29.86
N GLY A 78 2.99 16.59 -30.27
CA GLY A 78 3.00 17.34 -31.52
C GLY A 78 3.21 16.45 -32.74
N LYS A 79 3.93 16.96 -33.74
CA LYS A 79 4.19 16.26 -35.02
C LYS A 79 5.56 15.54 -35.08
N SER A 80 6.38 15.68 -34.04
CA SER A 80 7.75 15.15 -34.00
C SER A 80 8.19 15.01 -32.55
N ASP A 81 8.42 13.77 -32.11
CA ASP A 81 8.84 13.48 -30.75
C ASP A 81 10.35 13.69 -30.55
N GLN A 82 10.77 14.10 -29.35
CA GLN A 82 12.15 14.08 -28.88
C GLN A 82 12.26 13.34 -27.54
N PHE A 83 12.94 12.20 -27.55
CA PHE A 83 13.08 11.32 -26.38
C PHE A 83 14.18 10.27 -26.58
N ASN A 84 14.58 9.59 -25.51
CA ASN A 84 15.39 8.37 -25.59
C ASN A 84 14.48 7.12 -25.53
N TYR A 85 14.68 6.18 -26.45
CA TYR A 85 13.88 4.95 -26.56
C TYR A 85 14.78 3.72 -26.37
N VAL A 86 14.45 2.88 -25.40
CA VAL A 86 15.03 1.55 -25.19
C VAL A 86 14.01 0.53 -25.64
N TYR A 87 14.29 -0.20 -26.71
CA TYR A 87 13.27 -0.96 -27.44
C TYR A 87 13.78 -2.30 -27.96
N GLN A 88 12.86 -3.22 -28.23
CA GLN A 88 13.11 -4.37 -29.09
C GLN A 88 12.26 -4.30 -30.37
N PRO A 89 12.72 -4.88 -31.50
CA PRO A 89 11.83 -5.19 -32.62
C PRO A 89 10.76 -6.19 -32.17
N TRP A 90 9.53 -6.00 -32.63
CA TRP A 90 8.39 -6.86 -32.27
C TRP A 90 7.51 -7.08 -33.50
N THR A 91 6.76 -8.18 -33.52
CA THR A 91 5.93 -8.57 -34.67
C THR A 91 4.68 -9.29 -34.22
N GLY A 92 3.52 -8.84 -34.72
CA GLY A 92 2.21 -9.39 -34.40
C GLY A 92 1.62 -8.85 -33.08
N ASP A 93 1.12 -9.77 -32.26
CA ASP A 93 0.34 -9.51 -31.05
C ASP A 93 1.14 -9.84 -29.77
N GLY A 94 0.56 -9.54 -28.61
CA GLY A 94 1.15 -9.81 -27.28
C GLY A 94 1.11 -8.59 -26.37
N ALA A 95 2.04 -8.50 -25.41
CA ALA A 95 2.07 -7.40 -24.46
C ALA A 95 3.49 -7.01 -23.99
N ILE A 96 3.62 -5.75 -23.56
CA ILE A 96 4.72 -5.24 -22.72
C ILE A 96 4.16 -4.91 -21.33
N ILE A 97 4.90 -5.31 -20.30
CA ILE A 97 4.66 -4.96 -18.88
C ILE A 97 5.94 -4.35 -18.32
N ALA A 98 5.80 -3.32 -17.47
CA ALA A 98 6.88 -2.79 -16.65
C ALA A 98 6.32 -2.20 -15.34
N LEU A 99 7.11 -2.22 -14.26
CA LEU A 99 6.90 -1.35 -13.11
C LEU A 99 7.72 -0.08 -13.32
N VAL A 100 7.08 1.10 -13.40
CA VAL A 100 7.83 2.37 -13.39
C VAL A 100 8.10 2.74 -11.94
N SER A 101 9.34 2.60 -11.52
CA SER A 101 9.73 2.65 -10.11
C SER A 101 10.22 4.03 -9.67
N SER A 102 10.79 4.81 -10.60
CA SER A 102 11.14 6.21 -10.35
C SER A 102 11.20 7.02 -11.64
N GLN A 103 11.06 8.35 -11.51
CA GLN A 103 11.35 9.32 -12.57
C GLN A 103 11.86 10.62 -11.93
N THR A 104 12.89 11.22 -12.51
CA THR A 104 13.41 12.54 -12.11
C THR A 104 12.45 13.62 -12.57
N ASN A 105 11.93 14.44 -11.65
CA ASN A 105 11.13 15.62 -12.01
C ASN A 105 12.03 16.74 -12.55
N SER A 106 12.35 16.69 -13.85
CA SER A 106 12.95 17.81 -14.59
C SER A 106 11.93 18.86 -15.01
N ASN A 107 10.66 18.47 -15.09
CA ASN A 107 9.50 19.27 -15.48
C ASN A 107 8.21 18.49 -15.15
N ASP A 108 7.11 19.18 -14.80
CA ASP A 108 5.80 18.57 -14.52
C ASP A 108 5.24 17.72 -15.68
N PHE A 109 5.69 17.98 -16.90
CA PHE A 109 5.32 17.29 -18.14
C PHE A 109 6.43 16.40 -18.72
N ALA A 110 7.56 16.21 -18.01
CA ALA A 110 8.55 15.18 -18.33
C ALA A 110 7.88 13.79 -18.36
N LYS A 111 8.28 12.90 -19.26
CA LYS A 111 7.55 11.63 -19.50
C LYS A 111 8.45 10.41 -19.35
N ALA A 112 7.98 9.37 -18.65
CA ALA A 112 8.65 8.08 -18.54
C ALA A 112 7.65 6.91 -18.54
N GLY A 113 7.83 5.89 -19.38
CA GLY A 113 6.87 4.78 -19.44
C GLY A 113 7.09 3.80 -20.58
N ILE A 114 6.04 3.05 -20.93
CA ILE A 114 6.06 2.04 -22.00
C ILE A 114 5.40 2.58 -23.27
N MET A 115 5.92 2.20 -24.44
CA MET A 115 5.45 2.64 -25.76
C MET A 115 5.52 1.53 -26.80
N ILE A 116 4.45 1.39 -27.58
CA ILE A 116 4.38 0.64 -28.85
C ILE A 116 4.47 1.67 -29.99
N ARG A 117 5.39 1.48 -30.94
CA ARG A 117 5.72 2.47 -31.98
C ARG A 117 5.95 1.81 -33.33
N GLU A 118 5.39 2.38 -34.40
CA GLU A 118 5.47 1.78 -35.73
C GLU A 118 6.88 1.85 -36.33
N THR A 119 7.56 2.99 -36.20
CA THR A 119 8.89 3.24 -36.76
C THR A 119 9.77 4.09 -35.85
N LEU A 120 11.08 3.96 -35.97
CA LEU A 120 12.09 4.73 -35.23
C LEU A 120 12.28 6.18 -35.75
N LYS A 121 11.29 6.72 -36.47
CA LYS A 121 11.24 8.13 -36.87
C LYS A 121 10.53 8.98 -35.80
N ALA A 122 10.82 10.28 -35.77
CA ALA A 122 10.22 11.21 -34.81
C ALA A 122 8.72 11.48 -35.04
N ASP A 123 8.27 11.38 -36.29
CA ASP A 123 6.90 11.62 -36.76
C ASP A 123 5.96 10.40 -36.64
N SER A 124 6.48 9.27 -36.13
CA SER A 124 5.84 7.96 -36.21
C SER A 124 4.52 7.80 -35.42
N LYS A 125 3.67 6.88 -35.88
CA LYS A 125 2.49 6.39 -35.15
C LYS A 125 2.92 5.65 -33.87
N HIS A 126 2.22 5.90 -32.77
CA HIS A 126 2.52 5.28 -31.48
C HIS A 126 1.29 5.19 -30.57
N VAL A 127 1.38 4.32 -29.56
CA VAL A 127 0.51 4.27 -28.38
C VAL A 127 1.40 4.05 -27.16
N ASP A 128 1.21 4.85 -26.12
CA ASP A 128 2.05 4.85 -24.93
C ASP A 128 1.27 4.96 -23.61
N LEU A 129 1.94 4.56 -22.53
CA LEU A 129 1.54 4.73 -21.14
C LEU A 129 2.69 5.37 -20.38
N LEU A 130 2.67 6.70 -20.31
CA LEU A 130 3.76 7.49 -19.76
C LEU A 130 3.36 8.17 -18.45
N LEU A 131 4.15 7.94 -17.40
CA LEU A 131 4.15 8.71 -16.17
C LEU A 131 4.60 10.14 -16.47
N THR A 132 3.96 11.08 -15.80
CA THR A 132 4.47 12.44 -15.58
C THR A 132 4.61 12.68 -14.08
N PRO A 133 5.65 13.40 -13.59
CA PRO A 133 5.91 13.56 -12.16
C PRO A 133 4.73 14.13 -11.36
N THR A 134 3.98 15.06 -11.96
CA THR A 134 2.97 15.86 -11.26
C THR A 134 1.53 15.49 -11.66
N ASN A 135 1.32 14.89 -12.84
CA ASN A 135 -0.02 14.57 -13.35
C ASN A 135 -0.32 13.05 -13.41
N GLY A 136 0.69 12.18 -13.24
CA GLY A 136 0.53 10.73 -13.26
C GLY A 136 0.62 10.12 -14.67
N PHE A 137 0.14 8.88 -14.81
CA PHE A 137 0.15 8.11 -16.05
C PHE A 137 -0.92 8.57 -17.03
N THR A 138 -0.55 8.76 -18.30
CA THR A 138 -1.47 9.12 -19.39
C THR A 138 -1.50 8.02 -20.44
N PHE A 139 -2.70 7.66 -20.93
CA PHE A 139 -2.86 6.87 -22.16
C PHE A 139 -2.89 7.81 -23.37
N GLN A 140 -1.77 7.84 -24.10
CA GLN A 140 -1.48 8.78 -25.18
C GLN A 140 -1.11 8.02 -26.47
N TYR A 141 -1.28 8.67 -27.62
CA TYR A 141 -1.09 8.06 -28.93
C TYR A 141 -0.92 9.11 -30.05
N ARG A 142 -0.34 8.69 -31.18
CA ARG A 142 -0.40 9.40 -32.46
C ARG A 142 -0.97 8.47 -33.53
N THR A 143 -2.12 8.82 -34.11
CA THR A 143 -2.82 7.99 -35.11
C THR A 143 -2.21 8.06 -36.51
N GLU A 144 -1.68 9.21 -36.93
CA GLU A 144 -1.15 9.43 -38.27
C GLU A 144 0.29 9.96 -38.26
N THR A 145 1.10 9.52 -39.23
CA THR A 145 2.50 9.92 -39.36
C THR A 145 2.60 11.42 -39.64
N GLY A 146 3.31 12.16 -38.79
CA GLY A 146 3.35 13.62 -38.82
C GLY A 146 2.07 14.33 -38.31
N GLY A 147 1.11 13.56 -37.79
CA GLY A 147 -0.07 14.07 -37.07
C GLY A 147 0.27 14.51 -35.64
N THR A 148 -0.68 15.18 -34.98
CA THR A 148 -0.53 15.62 -33.58
C THR A 148 -0.91 14.48 -32.61
N SER A 149 -0.11 14.25 -31.58
CA SER A 149 -0.43 13.31 -30.49
C SER A 149 -1.70 13.73 -29.72
N GLN A 150 -2.38 12.77 -29.10
CA GLN A 150 -3.58 12.96 -28.28
C GLN A 150 -3.54 12.06 -27.04
N SER A 151 -4.40 12.32 -26.06
CA SER A 151 -4.59 11.48 -24.87
C SER A 151 -6.07 11.34 -24.51
N VAL A 152 -6.46 10.21 -23.90
CA VAL A 152 -7.87 9.93 -23.52
C VAL A 152 -8.10 9.98 -22.01
N LYS A 153 -7.13 9.54 -21.22
CA LYS A 153 -7.33 9.24 -19.79
C LYS A 153 -6.04 9.31 -18.99
N ILE A 154 -6.17 9.65 -17.72
CA ILE A 154 -5.06 9.84 -16.76
C ILE A 154 -5.32 9.02 -15.48
N ALA A 155 -4.29 8.42 -14.90
CA ALA A 155 -4.30 7.79 -13.57
C ALA A 155 -3.17 8.33 -12.68
N SER A 156 -3.47 8.56 -11.39
CA SER A 156 -2.73 9.53 -10.58
C SER A 156 -1.86 8.93 -9.46
N THR A 157 -1.32 7.72 -9.62
CA THR A 157 -0.48 7.08 -8.59
C THR A 157 0.77 6.45 -9.21
N SER A 158 1.87 6.51 -8.46
CA SER A 158 3.18 5.95 -8.77
C SER A 158 3.86 5.50 -7.46
N PRO A 159 4.69 4.44 -7.44
CA PRO A 159 4.99 3.54 -8.55
C PRO A 159 3.75 2.74 -8.96
N ALA A 160 3.63 2.46 -10.25
CA ALA A 160 2.59 1.58 -10.78
C ALA A 160 3.14 0.71 -11.90
N TRP A 161 2.61 -0.50 -11.95
CA TRP A 161 2.75 -1.39 -13.10
C TRP A 161 1.94 -0.81 -14.25
N VAL A 162 2.53 -0.78 -15.44
CA VAL A 162 1.89 -0.41 -16.71
C VAL A 162 1.90 -1.62 -17.63
N LYS A 163 0.82 -1.78 -18.41
CA LYS A 163 0.71 -2.79 -19.46
C LYS A 163 0.09 -2.22 -20.72
N LEU A 164 0.75 -2.44 -21.86
CA LEU A 164 0.15 -2.28 -23.19
C LEU A 164 -0.02 -3.66 -23.81
N GLU A 165 -1.24 -3.98 -24.24
CA GLU A 165 -1.61 -5.23 -24.91
C GLU A 165 -2.04 -4.92 -26.34
N ARG A 166 -1.52 -5.64 -27.34
CA ARG A 166 -1.93 -5.55 -28.75
C ARG A 166 -2.62 -6.83 -29.20
N LYS A 167 -3.76 -6.67 -29.87
CA LYS A 167 -4.48 -7.73 -30.57
C LYS A 167 -5.00 -7.24 -31.94
N GLY A 168 -4.37 -7.65 -33.02
CA GLY A 168 -4.63 -7.18 -34.38
C GLY A 168 -4.29 -5.68 -34.53
N SER A 169 -5.32 -4.86 -34.73
CA SER A 169 -5.25 -3.39 -34.74
C SER A 169 -5.76 -2.75 -33.44
N VAL A 170 -6.19 -3.52 -32.45
CA VAL A 170 -6.62 -2.99 -31.15
C VAL A 170 -5.45 -2.98 -30.18
N ILE A 171 -5.18 -1.84 -29.56
CA ILE A 171 -4.21 -1.69 -28.47
C ILE A 171 -4.95 -1.24 -27.21
N LYS A 172 -4.65 -1.84 -26.05
CA LYS A 172 -5.26 -1.53 -24.75
C LYS A 172 -4.20 -1.11 -23.74
N GLY A 173 -4.53 -0.11 -22.92
CA GLY A 173 -3.69 0.35 -21.81
C GLY A 173 -4.27 -0.03 -20.45
N TYR A 174 -3.41 -0.48 -19.54
CA TYR A 174 -3.76 -0.80 -18.15
C TYR A 174 -2.71 -0.27 -17.17
N VAL A 175 -3.15 0.05 -15.94
CA VAL A 175 -2.27 0.25 -14.77
C VAL A 175 -2.65 -0.68 -13.63
N SER A 176 -1.69 -1.03 -12.78
CA SER A 176 -1.93 -1.72 -11.52
C SER A 176 -0.99 -1.23 -10.43
N ASN A 177 -1.49 -1.06 -9.21
CA ASN A 177 -0.63 -0.75 -8.06
C ASN A 177 0.05 -2.00 -7.48
N ASN A 178 -0.31 -3.21 -7.93
CA ASN A 178 0.17 -4.47 -7.36
C ASN A 178 0.54 -5.57 -8.38
N GLY A 179 0.43 -5.31 -9.69
CA GLY A 179 0.73 -6.27 -10.77
C GLY A 179 -0.36 -7.32 -11.01
N LEU A 180 -1.30 -7.49 -10.07
CA LEU A 180 -2.36 -8.50 -10.11
C LEU A 180 -3.70 -7.92 -10.60
N ASN A 181 -4.14 -6.82 -9.98
CA ASN A 181 -5.42 -6.18 -10.26
C ASN A 181 -5.23 -4.99 -11.20
N TRP A 182 -5.67 -5.13 -12.45
CA TRP A 182 -5.40 -4.18 -13.54
C TRP A 182 -6.62 -3.26 -13.83
N GLY A 183 -6.43 -1.96 -13.63
CA GLY A 183 -7.38 -0.92 -14.01
C GLY A 183 -7.23 -0.52 -15.48
N ASP A 184 -8.34 -0.53 -16.22
CA ASP A 184 -8.42 -0.16 -17.64
C ASP A 184 -8.21 1.36 -17.84
N LEU A 185 -7.27 1.74 -18.71
CA LEU A 185 -7.00 3.13 -19.09
C LEU A 185 -7.56 3.52 -20.47
N GLY A 186 -8.13 2.58 -21.20
CA GLY A 186 -8.68 2.79 -22.53
C GLY A 186 -8.17 1.78 -23.54
N ASN A 187 -8.78 1.83 -24.73
CA ASN A 187 -8.35 1.10 -25.91
C ASN A 187 -8.42 2.01 -27.13
N LEU A 188 -7.58 1.72 -28.12
CA LEU A 188 -7.51 2.40 -29.40
C LEU A 188 -7.51 1.37 -30.51
N THR A 189 -8.31 1.58 -31.55
CA THR A 189 -8.16 0.87 -32.82
C THR A 189 -7.24 1.69 -33.72
N LEU A 190 -6.03 1.19 -33.98
CA LEU A 190 -5.01 1.86 -34.77
C LEU A 190 -4.38 0.88 -35.75
N ASN A 191 -4.53 1.15 -37.05
CA ASN A 191 -3.86 0.39 -38.09
C ASN A 191 -2.38 0.79 -38.13
N MET A 192 -1.52 -0.16 -37.76
CA MET A 192 -0.06 -0.08 -37.86
C MET A 192 0.47 -1.36 -38.51
N SER A 193 1.63 -1.28 -39.13
CA SER A 193 2.47 -2.41 -39.59
C SER A 193 2.45 -3.60 -38.62
N ALA A 194 2.53 -4.82 -39.16
CA ALA A 194 2.68 -6.04 -38.34
C ALA A 194 4.06 -6.14 -37.69
N SER A 195 5.11 -5.58 -38.29
CA SER A 195 6.46 -5.45 -37.72
C SER A 195 6.71 -4.02 -37.26
N LEU A 196 7.08 -3.85 -36.00
CA LEU A 196 7.13 -2.57 -35.28
C LEU A 196 8.10 -2.64 -34.10
N TYR A 197 8.06 -1.66 -33.20
CA TYR A 197 8.94 -1.56 -32.03
C TYR A 197 8.15 -1.40 -30.72
N VAL A 198 8.70 -1.92 -29.63
CA VAL A 198 8.11 -1.81 -28.29
C VAL A 198 9.19 -1.64 -27.24
N GLY A 199 8.91 -0.84 -26.20
CA GLY A 199 9.85 -0.63 -25.12
C GLY A 199 9.60 0.56 -24.23
N LEU A 200 10.67 1.05 -23.60
CA LEU A 200 10.71 2.09 -22.58
C LEU A 200 11.07 3.44 -23.21
N ALA A 201 10.27 4.47 -22.94
CA ALA A 201 10.46 5.82 -23.47
C ALA A 201 10.68 6.82 -22.33
N VAL A 202 11.69 7.70 -22.43
CA VAL A 202 11.97 8.77 -21.46
C VAL A 202 12.28 10.10 -22.16
N THR A 203 11.64 11.18 -21.73
CA THR A 203 11.99 12.56 -22.09
C THR A 203 11.87 13.52 -20.90
N SER A 204 12.71 14.55 -20.90
CA SER A 204 12.80 15.58 -19.86
C SER A 204 11.74 16.68 -19.97
N HIS A 205 11.10 16.81 -21.13
CA HIS A 205 10.32 18.01 -21.52
C HIS A 205 11.15 19.32 -21.43
N ASP A 206 12.47 19.20 -21.59
CA ASP A 206 13.45 20.28 -21.68
C ASP A 206 14.67 19.78 -22.48
N ALA A 207 14.85 20.28 -23.71
CA ALA A 207 15.94 19.85 -24.59
C ALA A 207 17.36 20.11 -24.01
N SER A 208 17.49 20.95 -22.99
CA SER A 208 18.75 21.29 -22.30
C SER A 208 19.03 20.45 -21.04
N LYS A 209 18.16 19.50 -20.67
CA LYS A 209 18.30 18.65 -19.47
C LYS A 209 17.92 17.19 -19.76
N LEU A 210 18.45 16.29 -18.95
CA LEU A 210 17.99 14.89 -18.87
C LEU A 210 16.95 14.73 -17.75
N SER A 211 15.93 13.91 -17.99
CA SER A 211 15.23 13.18 -16.93
C SER A 211 15.72 11.74 -16.95
N THR A 212 15.88 11.12 -15.78
CA THR A 212 16.21 9.69 -15.63
C THR A 212 15.06 8.97 -14.96
N ALA A 213 14.69 7.81 -15.47
CA ALA A 213 13.68 6.93 -14.92
C ALA A 213 14.20 5.49 -14.75
N THR A 214 13.67 4.78 -13.76
CA THR A 214 13.97 3.36 -13.54
C THR A 214 12.74 2.49 -13.76
N PHE A 215 12.95 1.36 -14.42
CA PHE A 215 11.92 0.41 -14.79
C PHE A 215 12.29 -0.99 -14.31
N ASP A 216 11.51 -1.54 -13.39
CA ASP A 216 11.70 -2.88 -12.84
C ASP A 216 10.81 -3.90 -13.55
N LYS A 217 11.27 -5.16 -13.58
CA LYS A 217 10.52 -6.33 -14.03
C LYS A 217 9.89 -6.15 -15.42
N VAL A 218 10.65 -5.52 -16.32
CA VAL A 218 10.25 -5.26 -17.70
C VAL A 218 10.18 -6.58 -18.47
N LYS A 219 8.98 -6.99 -18.88
CA LYS A 219 8.75 -8.20 -19.69
C LYS A 219 8.01 -7.83 -20.98
N VAL A 220 8.38 -8.48 -22.09
CA VAL A 220 7.71 -8.34 -23.38
C VAL A 220 7.56 -9.73 -24.00
N ASN A 221 6.32 -10.14 -24.21
CA ASN A 221 5.98 -11.55 -24.47
C ASN A 221 5.14 -11.74 -25.72
N ALA A 222 5.45 -12.80 -26.46
CA ALA A 222 4.58 -13.36 -27.50
C ALA A 222 3.51 -14.32 -26.91
N THR A 223 3.85 -15.02 -25.83
CA THR A 223 2.97 -15.93 -25.06
C THR A 223 3.38 -15.90 -23.58
N GLY A 224 2.44 -16.10 -22.64
CA GLY A 224 2.73 -16.27 -21.20
C GLY A 224 2.63 -17.74 -20.77
N ASP A 225 3.00 -18.14 -19.56
CA ASP A 225 3.49 -17.36 -18.39
C ASP A 225 5.05 -17.31 -18.31
N VAL A 226 5.61 -16.34 -17.58
CA VAL A 226 7.07 -16.05 -17.45
C VAL A 226 7.50 -15.37 -16.14
N PHE A 227 6.67 -15.28 -15.09
CA PHE A 227 7.11 -14.60 -13.88
C PHE A 227 7.99 -15.50 -13.00
N PRO A 228 9.22 -15.08 -12.62
CA PRO A 228 9.94 -15.72 -11.53
C PRO A 228 9.41 -15.23 -10.18
N PRO A 229 9.63 -16.01 -9.10
CA PRO A 229 9.35 -15.54 -7.75
C PRO A 229 10.01 -14.19 -7.48
N THR A 230 9.36 -13.36 -6.66
CA THR A 230 10.00 -12.16 -6.12
C THR A 230 11.31 -12.54 -5.42
N GLU A 231 12.33 -11.70 -5.50
CA GLU A 231 13.56 -11.92 -4.73
C GLU A 231 13.25 -12.03 -3.23
N PRO A 232 13.96 -12.89 -2.47
CA PRO A 232 13.90 -12.88 -1.01
C PRO A 232 14.31 -11.50 -0.48
N THR A 233 13.41 -10.84 0.23
CA THR A 233 13.60 -9.47 0.73
C THR A 233 13.80 -9.44 2.25
N ASN A 234 14.26 -8.31 2.78
CA ASN A 234 14.58 -8.13 4.20
C ASN A 234 15.53 -9.22 4.74
N LEU A 235 16.60 -9.53 3.99
CA LEU A 235 17.71 -10.28 4.56
C LEU A 235 18.34 -9.45 5.68
N GLN A 236 18.31 -10.00 6.88
CA GLN A 236 18.85 -9.37 8.07
C GLN A 236 19.68 -10.37 8.86
N ALA A 237 20.83 -9.93 9.38
CA ALA A 237 21.59 -10.71 10.33
C ALA A 237 20.98 -10.48 11.73
N ASN A 238 20.21 -11.45 12.22
CA ASN A 238 19.59 -11.37 13.54
C ASN A 238 20.63 -11.43 14.67
N SER A 239 21.78 -12.05 14.39
CA SER A 239 22.97 -11.98 15.21
C SER A 239 24.22 -12.22 14.37
N VAL A 240 25.30 -11.52 14.70
CA VAL A 240 26.63 -11.67 14.12
C VAL A 240 27.62 -11.79 15.27
N THR A 241 28.53 -12.75 15.19
CA THR A 241 29.66 -12.87 16.12
C THR A 241 30.97 -12.84 15.34
N ASN A 242 32.09 -13.11 16.01
CA ASN A 242 33.37 -13.34 15.35
C ASN A 242 33.44 -14.67 14.57
N THR A 243 32.43 -15.57 14.69
CA THR A 243 32.47 -16.93 14.12
C THR A 243 31.13 -17.47 13.58
N THR A 244 30.03 -16.72 13.70
CA THR A 244 28.67 -17.13 13.26
C THR A 244 27.82 -15.96 12.76
N ALA A 245 26.82 -16.27 11.94
CA ALA A 245 25.79 -15.33 11.50
C ALA A 245 24.43 -16.03 11.34
N ASN A 246 23.39 -15.59 12.05
CA ASN A 246 22.02 -16.06 11.82
C ASN A 246 21.28 -15.09 10.90
N ILE A 247 20.65 -15.61 9.85
CA ILE A 247 19.94 -14.84 8.83
C ILE A 247 18.47 -15.24 8.77
N SER A 248 17.59 -14.27 8.55
CA SER A 248 16.21 -14.51 8.11
C SER A 248 15.86 -13.62 6.92
N TRP A 249 14.82 -13.99 6.18
CA TRP A 249 14.27 -13.26 5.04
C TRP A 249 12.74 -13.32 5.03
N THR A 250 12.15 -12.47 4.18
CA THR A 250 10.72 -12.47 3.86
C THR A 250 10.44 -13.52 2.79
N ALA A 251 9.34 -14.25 2.92
CA ALA A 251 8.92 -15.22 1.91
C ALA A 251 8.68 -14.55 0.55
N SER A 252 9.13 -15.20 -0.51
CA SER A 252 8.86 -14.77 -1.88
C SER A 252 7.41 -15.02 -2.28
N LEU A 253 6.90 -14.20 -3.20
CA LEU A 253 5.61 -14.35 -3.85
C LEU A 253 5.80 -14.69 -5.32
N ASP A 254 4.80 -15.34 -5.91
CA ASP A 254 4.80 -15.86 -7.28
C ASP A 254 3.34 -16.10 -7.69
N ASP A 255 2.99 -16.02 -8.98
CA ASP A 255 1.61 -16.21 -9.44
C ASP A 255 1.24 -17.68 -9.77
N VAL A 256 2.22 -18.59 -9.84
CA VAL A 256 2.00 -20.06 -9.89
C VAL A 256 2.45 -20.81 -8.63
N GLY A 257 3.39 -20.27 -7.86
CA GLY A 257 3.69 -20.65 -6.46
C GLY A 257 5.15 -21.01 -6.17
N VAL A 258 5.68 -20.49 -5.06
CA VAL A 258 7.06 -20.70 -4.59
C VAL A 258 7.25 -22.07 -3.91
N LYS A 259 8.36 -22.72 -4.25
CA LYS A 259 8.70 -24.12 -3.93
C LYS A 259 9.90 -24.29 -2.98
N GLY A 260 10.80 -23.30 -2.89
CA GLY A 260 11.93 -23.33 -1.95
C GLY A 260 13.00 -22.27 -2.22
N TYR A 261 14.03 -22.24 -1.36
CA TYR A 261 15.11 -21.25 -1.36
C TYR A 261 16.53 -21.88 -1.46
N ASP A 262 17.41 -21.25 -2.22
CA ASP A 262 18.83 -21.58 -2.33
C ASP A 262 19.68 -20.45 -1.71
N LEU A 263 20.65 -20.80 -0.86
CA LEU A 263 21.47 -19.86 -0.09
C LEU A 263 22.95 -19.91 -0.49
N TYR A 264 23.52 -18.73 -0.66
CA TYR A 264 24.89 -18.52 -1.11
C TYR A 264 25.67 -17.72 -0.07
N LYS A 265 26.92 -18.13 0.20
CA LYS A 265 27.92 -17.36 0.95
C LYS A 265 29.09 -17.07 0.01
N ASP A 266 29.45 -15.80 -0.13
CA ASP A 266 30.50 -15.31 -1.03
C ASP A 266 30.28 -15.79 -2.48
N ASN A 267 29.02 -15.73 -2.91
CA ASN A 267 28.48 -16.27 -4.17
C ASN A 267 28.56 -17.79 -4.37
N VAL A 268 29.15 -18.56 -3.43
CA VAL A 268 29.17 -20.02 -3.46
C VAL A 268 27.86 -20.57 -2.89
N LEU A 269 27.17 -21.45 -3.63
CA LEU A 269 25.99 -22.16 -3.14
C LEU A 269 26.37 -23.04 -1.95
N THR A 270 25.83 -22.73 -0.77
CA THR A 270 26.15 -23.39 0.50
C THR A 270 25.02 -24.25 1.04
N GLN A 271 23.77 -23.95 0.68
CA GLN A 271 22.61 -24.78 1.02
C GLN A 271 21.54 -24.60 -0.08
N ALA A 272 20.87 -25.67 -0.46
CA ALA A 272 19.83 -25.65 -1.50
C ALA A 272 18.47 -26.15 -0.97
N ASN A 273 17.39 -25.77 -1.66
CA ASN A 273 16.01 -26.18 -1.41
C ASN A 273 15.51 -26.07 0.04
N VAL A 274 15.92 -25.02 0.76
CA VAL A 274 15.38 -24.72 2.11
C VAL A 274 13.92 -24.29 1.97
N THR A 275 13.02 -24.87 2.75
CA THR A 275 11.59 -24.55 2.74
C THR A 275 11.20 -23.43 3.72
N ASN A 276 12.04 -23.19 4.73
CA ASN A 276 11.89 -22.14 5.74
C ASN A 276 12.54 -20.83 5.27
N THR A 277 12.19 -19.70 5.90
CA THR A 277 12.75 -18.37 5.58
C THR A 277 13.84 -17.89 6.56
N SER A 278 14.62 -18.82 7.10
CA SER A 278 15.78 -18.52 7.96
C SER A 278 16.83 -19.63 7.92
N TYR A 279 18.09 -19.27 8.21
CA TYR A 279 19.24 -20.18 8.21
C TYR A 279 20.39 -19.61 9.07
N THR A 280 21.26 -20.47 9.61
CA THR A 280 22.43 -20.05 10.40
C THR A 280 23.72 -20.50 9.73
N PHE A 281 24.59 -19.54 9.43
CA PHE A 281 25.95 -19.80 8.97
C PHE A 281 26.90 -19.93 10.17
N THR A 282 27.67 -21.02 10.18
CA THR A 282 28.64 -21.37 11.21
C THR A 282 30.05 -21.51 10.60
N GLY A 283 31.09 -21.39 11.44
CA GLY A 283 32.47 -21.53 10.97
C GLY A 283 32.94 -20.33 10.14
N LEU A 284 32.68 -19.12 10.64
CA LEU A 284 33.19 -17.87 10.09
C LEU A 284 34.50 -17.47 10.79
N THR A 285 35.28 -16.59 10.16
CA THR A 285 36.57 -16.06 10.64
C THR A 285 36.38 -14.62 11.15
N PRO A 286 37.04 -14.17 12.25
CA PRO A 286 36.98 -12.78 12.74
C PRO A 286 37.49 -11.74 11.71
N ASP A 287 37.09 -10.47 11.86
CA ASP A 287 37.24 -9.35 10.90
C ASP A 287 36.77 -9.62 9.46
N THR A 288 36.38 -10.86 9.14
CA THR A 288 36.10 -11.27 7.77
C THR A 288 34.70 -10.84 7.39
N THR A 289 34.61 -10.12 6.28
CA THR A 289 33.37 -9.72 5.64
C THR A 289 32.87 -10.84 4.73
N TYR A 290 31.68 -11.36 5.03
CA TYR A 290 30.98 -12.34 4.22
C TYR A 290 29.84 -11.68 3.44
N SER A 291 29.53 -12.19 2.26
CA SER A 291 28.38 -11.76 1.46
C SER A 291 27.34 -12.86 1.37
N ILE A 292 26.16 -12.67 1.98
CA ILE A 292 25.07 -13.65 1.95
C ILE A 292 24.02 -13.24 0.92
N THR A 293 23.63 -14.16 0.02
CA THR A 293 22.43 -14.00 -0.83
C THR A 293 21.54 -15.24 -0.78
N VAL A 294 20.26 -15.04 -1.07
CA VAL A 294 19.24 -16.10 -1.15
C VAL A 294 18.45 -15.93 -2.45
N LYS A 295 18.11 -17.03 -3.12
CA LYS A 295 17.21 -17.07 -4.30
C LYS A 295 16.01 -17.96 -3.99
N ALA A 296 14.86 -17.66 -4.58
CA ALA A 296 13.65 -18.47 -4.54
C ALA A 296 13.42 -19.18 -5.88
N LYS A 297 12.64 -20.26 -5.87
CA LYS A 297 12.24 -21.06 -7.04
C LYS A 297 10.75 -21.37 -7.01
N ASP A 298 10.11 -21.49 -8.16
CA ASP A 298 8.68 -21.82 -8.32
C ASP A 298 8.44 -23.30 -8.71
N ALA A 299 7.25 -23.59 -9.22
CA ALA A 299 6.90 -24.87 -9.84
C ALA A 299 7.27 -25.00 -11.33
N ALA A 300 7.34 -23.90 -12.09
CA ALA A 300 7.63 -23.91 -13.54
C ALA A 300 9.14 -24.04 -13.87
N GLY A 301 10.02 -23.81 -12.89
CA GLY A 301 11.47 -23.81 -13.02
C GLY A 301 12.11 -22.42 -13.02
N ASN A 302 11.32 -21.35 -12.86
CA ASN A 302 11.83 -19.99 -12.77
C ASN A 302 12.57 -19.79 -11.43
N ILE A 303 13.61 -18.96 -11.47
CA ILE A 303 14.45 -18.62 -10.31
C ILE A 303 14.36 -17.10 -10.12
N SER A 304 14.15 -16.65 -8.88
CA SER A 304 14.21 -15.22 -8.55
C SER A 304 15.60 -14.64 -8.82
N ASN A 305 15.68 -13.32 -8.89
CA ASN A 305 16.94 -12.62 -8.64
C ASN A 305 17.54 -13.08 -7.30
N ALA A 306 18.85 -12.95 -7.15
CA ALA A 306 19.43 -12.96 -5.82
C ALA A 306 18.79 -11.83 -5.00
N SER A 307 18.48 -12.11 -3.75
CA SER A 307 18.32 -11.05 -2.77
C SER A 307 19.49 -10.06 -2.83
N LYS A 308 19.28 -8.82 -2.38
CA LYS A 308 20.40 -7.92 -2.11
C LYS A 308 21.43 -8.62 -1.19
N PRO A 309 22.74 -8.52 -1.49
CA PRO A 309 23.77 -9.15 -0.69
C PRO A 309 23.79 -8.55 0.71
N LEU A 310 23.51 -9.38 1.71
CA LEU A 310 23.69 -9.02 3.11
C LEU A 310 25.17 -9.18 3.43
N THR A 311 25.87 -8.05 3.45
CA THR A 311 27.26 -7.94 3.89
C THR A 311 27.33 -8.15 5.40
N VAL A 312 27.73 -9.35 5.84
CA VAL A 312 27.94 -9.68 7.25
C VAL A 312 29.42 -9.56 7.57
N LYS A 313 29.84 -8.41 8.10
CA LYS A 313 31.17 -8.27 8.67
C LYS A 313 31.21 -8.80 10.11
N THR A 314 32.00 -9.85 10.32
CA THR A 314 32.34 -10.32 11.66
C THR A 314 33.24 -9.28 12.36
N THR A 315 33.13 -9.15 13.68
CA THR A 315 33.69 -8.00 14.43
C THR A 315 35.22 -7.97 14.48
N ASN A 316 35.80 -6.76 14.52
CA ASN A 316 37.26 -6.51 14.54
C ASN A 316 37.77 -5.72 15.77
N GLN A 317 37.19 -4.52 16.02
CA GLN A 317 37.68 -3.46 16.94
C GLN A 317 38.97 -2.74 16.46
N SER A 318 39.13 -1.41 16.54
CA SER A 318 38.23 -0.30 16.90
C SER A 318 38.68 1.02 16.22
N ASP A 319 37.83 2.04 16.25
CA ASP A 319 38.12 3.44 15.87
C ASP A 319 37.84 4.37 17.08
N THR A 320 38.36 5.61 17.12
CA THR A 320 38.71 6.32 18.37
C THR A 320 38.49 7.85 18.46
N GLU A 321 38.06 8.56 17.41
CA GLU A 321 37.80 10.02 17.50
C GLU A 321 36.33 10.32 17.82
N SER A 322 36.04 11.33 18.66
CA SER A 322 34.67 11.60 19.13
C SER A 322 34.01 12.80 18.44
N PRO A 323 32.73 12.71 18.02
CA PRO A 323 31.99 13.83 17.42
C PRO A 323 31.90 15.09 18.29
N THR A 324 31.57 16.22 17.66
CA THR A 324 31.29 17.48 18.37
C THR A 324 29.96 17.46 19.13
N ALA A 325 29.83 18.32 20.15
CA ALA A 325 28.64 18.35 21.00
C ALA A 325 27.44 19.07 20.33
N PRO A 326 26.21 18.52 20.39
CA PRO A 326 25.02 19.18 19.84
C PRO A 326 24.71 20.53 20.52
N THR A 327 24.30 21.54 19.74
CA THR A 327 23.95 22.87 20.26
C THR A 327 22.44 23.15 20.19
N ASP A 328 22.00 24.25 20.83
CA ASP A 328 20.66 24.81 20.68
C ASP A 328 19.48 23.87 21.02
N LEU A 329 19.72 22.94 21.96
CA LEU A 329 18.70 22.01 22.47
C LEU A 329 17.49 22.76 23.04
N ALA A 330 16.36 22.64 22.38
CA ALA A 330 15.10 23.28 22.70
C ALA A 330 13.94 22.27 22.76
N SER A 331 12.85 22.66 23.43
CA SER A 331 11.60 21.88 23.53
C SER A 331 10.53 22.54 22.66
N SER A 332 10.22 21.95 21.51
CA SER A 332 9.22 22.50 20.57
C SER A 332 7.79 22.31 21.04
N SER A 333 7.51 21.26 21.81
CA SER A 333 6.19 21.00 22.43
C SER A 333 6.30 19.95 23.54
N LYS A 334 5.31 19.90 24.43
CA LYS A 334 5.26 18.96 25.57
C LYS A 334 3.83 18.57 25.93
N THR A 335 3.67 17.37 26.47
CA THR A 335 2.40 16.80 26.95
C THR A 335 2.50 16.48 28.44
N SER A 336 1.57 15.69 28.98
CA SER A 336 1.68 15.10 30.32
C SER A 336 2.75 14.00 30.39
N SER A 337 3.01 13.26 29.30
CA SER A 337 3.88 12.09 29.29
C SER A 337 4.99 12.12 28.22
N SER A 338 5.17 13.25 27.54
CA SER A 338 6.20 13.40 26.50
C SER A 338 6.73 14.83 26.33
N VAL A 339 7.93 14.95 25.77
CA VAL A 339 8.58 16.21 25.35
C VAL A 339 9.22 16.01 23.98
N ASN A 340 8.88 16.88 23.02
CA ASN A 340 9.53 16.95 21.72
C ASN A 340 10.75 17.87 21.80
N LEU A 341 11.93 17.31 21.55
CA LEU A 341 13.22 17.99 21.55
C LEU A 341 13.70 18.24 20.13
N THR A 342 14.42 19.34 19.92
CA THR A 342 15.09 19.74 18.67
C THR A 342 16.46 20.35 18.98
N TRP A 343 17.47 20.13 18.16
CA TRP A 343 18.83 20.68 18.34
C TRP A 343 19.54 20.94 17.00
N THR A 344 20.64 21.68 17.04
CA THR A 344 21.56 21.88 15.90
C THR A 344 22.49 20.66 15.77
N ALA A 345 22.74 20.22 14.54
CA ALA A 345 23.52 19.02 14.24
C ALA A 345 24.99 19.10 14.69
N SER A 346 25.55 17.96 15.08
CA SER A 346 26.98 17.75 15.31
C SER A 346 27.75 17.53 14.01
N THR A 347 29.08 17.62 14.12
CA THR A 347 30.07 17.31 13.09
C THR A 347 31.08 16.29 13.62
N ASP A 348 31.75 15.58 12.71
CA ASP A 348 32.67 14.49 13.03
C ASP A 348 33.76 14.35 11.94
N ASN A 349 34.82 13.58 12.19
CA ASN A 349 35.90 13.34 11.23
C ASN A 349 35.53 12.31 10.13
N VAL A 350 34.61 11.39 10.41
CA VAL A 350 34.12 10.35 9.48
C VAL A 350 32.62 10.51 9.26
N SER A 351 31.81 10.33 10.31
CA SER A 351 30.36 10.50 10.27
C SER A 351 29.72 10.41 11.66
N VAL A 352 28.90 11.39 12.02
CA VAL A 352 27.89 11.21 13.08
C VAL A 352 26.89 10.15 12.61
N TYR A 353 26.78 9.06 13.37
CA TYR A 353 25.86 7.95 13.10
C TYR A 353 24.48 8.21 13.71
N GLU A 354 24.45 8.58 14.99
CA GLU A 354 23.22 8.87 15.72
C GLU A 354 23.44 9.84 16.88
N TYR A 355 22.34 10.35 17.44
CA TYR A 355 22.29 11.14 18.65
C TYR A 355 21.69 10.32 19.79
N ASP A 356 22.39 10.25 20.93
CA ASP A 356 21.93 9.68 22.19
C ASP A 356 21.21 10.74 23.03
N ILE A 357 19.93 10.54 23.35
CA ILE A 357 19.11 11.47 24.15
C ILE A 357 19.03 10.96 25.58
N TYR A 358 19.55 11.74 26.51
CA TYR A 358 19.54 11.43 27.94
C TYR A 358 18.45 12.22 28.66
N THR A 359 17.72 11.55 29.54
CA THR A 359 16.69 12.10 30.43
C THR A 359 17.13 11.88 31.88
N ASN A 360 17.34 12.97 32.63
CA ASN A 360 17.93 12.94 33.98
C ASN A 360 19.26 12.16 34.07
N GLY A 361 20.04 12.14 32.97
CA GLY A 361 21.31 11.40 32.85
C GLY A 361 21.19 9.94 32.41
N VAL A 362 19.97 9.39 32.29
CA VAL A 362 19.71 8.02 31.79
C VAL A 362 19.39 8.08 30.30
N LEU A 363 19.94 7.16 29.49
CA LEU A 363 19.64 7.09 28.05
C LEU A 363 18.15 6.75 27.84
N ALA A 364 17.42 7.62 27.13
CA ALA A 364 15.99 7.48 26.84
C ALA A 364 15.70 7.00 25.40
N GLY A 365 16.71 7.02 24.53
CA GLY A 365 16.66 6.55 23.15
C GLY A 365 17.67 7.27 22.27
N SER A 366 17.79 6.81 21.03
CA SER A 366 18.74 7.34 20.05
C SER A 366 18.08 7.55 18.68
N THR A 367 18.60 8.45 17.86
CA THR A 367 18.05 8.78 16.52
C THR A 367 19.09 9.40 15.59
N PRO A 368 19.06 9.16 14.26
CA PRO A 368 19.89 9.89 13.30
C PRO A 368 19.38 11.31 13.01
N ALA A 369 18.18 11.67 13.44
CA ALA A 369 17.57 12.98 13.18
C ALA A 369 17.87 14.01 14.29
N THR A 370 17.90 15.30 13.95
CA THR A 370 18.07 16.44 14.87
C THR A 370 16.85 16.77 15.75
N SER A 371 15.96 15.78 15.94
CA SER A 371 14.79 15.90 16.81
C SER A 371 14.35 14.54 17.34
N PHE A 372 13.77 14.53 18.54
CA PHE A 372 13.30 13.30 19.20
C PHE A 372 12.13 13.58 20.14
N ASN A 373 11.16 12.65 20.19
CA ASN A 373 10.03 12.72 21.10
C ASN A 373 10.29 11.77 22.28
N VAL A 374 10.78 12.31 23.40
CA VAL A 374 10.91 11.50 24.61
C VAL A 374 9.53 11.23 25.17
N THR A 375 9.15 9.97 25.28
CA THR A 375 7.85 9.50 25.78
C THR A 375 8.03 8.70 27.08
N GLY A 376 6.93 8.30 27.73
CA GLY A 376 6.97 7.56 29.00
C GLY A 376 7.37 8.40 30.21
N LEU A 377 7.28 9.74 30.10
CA LEU A 377 7.59 10.66 31.19
C LEU A 377 6.43 10.72 32.20
N THR A 378 6.76 10.98 33.47
CA THR A 378 5.78 11.25 34.52
C THR A 378 5.20 12.65 34.35
N ALA A 379 3.90 12.81 34.61
CA ALA A 379 3.23 14.10 34.56
C ALA A 379 3.65 15.06 35.69
N ASN A 380 3.46 16.37 35.48
CA ASN A 380 3.82 17.45 36.41
C ASN A 380 5.27 17.39 36.93
N THR A 381 6.18 16.73 36.21
CA THR A 381 7.53 16.38 36.66
C THR A 381 8.56 17.15 35.83
N THR A 382 9.57 17.69 36.50
CA THR A 382 10.68 18.38 35.84
C THR A 382 11.73 17.37 35.40
N TYR A 383 12.01 17.33 34.11
CA TYR A 383 13.06 16.52 33.51
C TYR A 383 14.17 17.42 32.97
N THR A 384 15.40 16.92 33.02
CA THR A 384 16.59 17.56 32.46
C THR A 384 17.09 16.71 31.30
N PHE A 385 17.11 17.28 30.11
CA PHE A 385 17.51 16.63 28.88
C PHE A 385 18.90 17.08 28.43
N THR A 386 19.70 16.13 27.97
CA THR A 386 20.95 16.40 27.23
C THR A 386 21.04 15.45 26.04
N VAL A 387 21.77 15.86 25.00
CA VAL A 387 22.02 15.04 23.81
C VAL A 387 23.52 14.89 23.61
N LYS A 388 23.97 13.71 23.19
CA LYS A 388 25.33 13.48 22.68
C LYS A 388 25.23 12.96 21.25
N ALA A 389 26.23 13.21 20.42
CA ALA A 389 26.41 12.52 19.15
C ALA A 389 27.31 11.29 19.33
N ARG A 390 27.10 10.26 18.51
CA ARG A 390 27.91 9.05 18.43
C ARG A 390 28.25 8.77 16.97
N ASP A 391 29.42 8.20 16.72
CA ASP A 391 29.86 7.69 15.41
C ASP A 391 29.50 6.20 15.22
N LEU A 392 30.05 5.57 14.17
CA LEU A 392 29.90 4.12 13.89
C LEU A 392 30.85 3.22 14.72
N ALA A 393 31.83 3.80 15.41
CA ALA A 393 32.83 3.06 16.18
C ALA A 393 32.49 2.93 17.68
N GLY A 394 31.61 3.80 18.18
CA GLY A 394 31.20 3.88 19.58
C GLY A 394 31.83 5.06 20.34
N ASN A 395 32.48 6.00 19.65
CA ASN A 395 32.97 7.23 20.25
C ASN A 395 31.81 8.21 20.47
N ILE A 396 31.86 8.98 21.56
CA ILE A 396 30.70 9.75 22.04
C ILE A 396 31.11 11.18 22.38
N SER A 397 30.37 12.15 21.83
CA SER A 397 30.61 13.57 22.07
C SER A 397 30.47 13.97 23.55
N ALA A 398 31.03 15.12 23.89
CA ALA A 398 30.55 15.87 25.05
C ALA A 398 29.03 16.16 24.92
N ALA A 399 28.34 16.26 26.05
CA ALA A 399 26.90 16.51 26.07
C ALA A 399 26.56 17.96 25.68
N SER A 400 25.39 18.13 25.06
CA SER A 400 24.76 19.43 24.85
C SER A 400 24.58 20.19 26.17
N LYS A 401 24.34 21.50 26.09
CA LYS A 401 23.78 22.24 27.24
C LYS A 401 22.48 21.56 27.71
N ALA A 402 22.30 21.47 29.02
CA ALA A 402 21.15 20.79 29.62
C ALA A 402 19.89 21.65 29.53
N LEU A 403 18.82 21.08 28.98
CA LEU A 403 17.51 21.72 28.88
C LEU A 403 16.57 21.17 29.97
N SER A 404 16.07 22.03 30.86
CA SER A 404 15.07 21.62 31.85
C SER A 404 13.65 21.88 31.36
N VAL A 405 12.81 20.85 31.33
CA VAL A 405 11.40 20.95 30.90
C VAL A 405 10.51 20.24 31.92
N LYS A 406 9.55 20.97 32.47
CA LYS A 406 8.47 20.39 33.27
C LYS A 406 7.34 19.91 32.38
N THR A 407 7.00 18.62 32.43
CA THR A 407 5.81 18.07 31.76
C THR A 407 4.54 18.76 32.25
N ASN A 408 3.48 18.71 31.44
CA ASN A 408 2.18 19.25 31.84
C ASN A 408 1.62 18.41 33.01
N PRO A 409 0.69 18.95 33.81
CA PRO A 409 -0.13 18.13 34.71
C PRO A 409 -0.78 16.97 33.96
N ALA A 410 -1.13 15.91 34.69
CA ALA A 410 -1.77 14.74 34.07
C ALA A 410 -3.13 15.14 33.49
N SER A 411 -3.19 15.25 32.16
CA SER A 411 -4.44 14.97 31.46
C SER A 411 -4.67 13.47 31.62
N SER A 412 -5.67 13.10 32.39
CA SER A 412 -6.15 11.72 32.49
C SER A 412 -6.96 11.37 31.23
N ASP A 413 -6.31 11.41 30.07
CA ASP A 413 -6.76 10.67 28.88
C ASP A 413 -6.69 9.18 29.27
N PRO A 414 -7.81 8.45 29.37
CA PRO A 414 -7.84 7.08 29.88
C PRO A 414 -7.17 6.05 28.95
N TYR A 415 -6.58 6.49 27.84
CA TYR A 415 -5.92 5.62 26.88
C TYR A 415 -4.55 6.13 26.41
N THR A 416 -3.66 5.19 26.11
CA THR A 416 -2.32 5.42 25.55
C THR A 416 -2.28 4.96 24.08
N PRO A 417 -1.88 5.81 23.10
CA PRO A 417 -1.87 5.44 21.69
C PRO A 417 -0.63 4.63 21.28
N GLU A 418 -0.84 3.46 20.68
CA GLU A 418 0.16 2.49 20.22
C GLU A 418 -0.05 2.20 18.72
N VAL A 419 1.01 2.17 17.91
CA VAL A 419 0.90 1.78 16.48
C VAL A 419 1.03 0.26 16.37
N VAL A 420 -0.04 -0.41 15.90
CA VAL A 420 -0.10 -1.87 15.74
C VAL A 420 0.28 -2.29 14.32
N ALA A 421 -0.05 -1.47 13.33
CA ALA A 421 0.43 -1.64 11.96
C ALA A 421 0.59 -0.29 11.24
N SER A 422 1.44 -0.27 10.22
CA SER A 422 1.74 0.88 9.36
C SER A 422 1.83 0.44 7.90
N ASN A 423 1.96 1.42 6.99
CA ASN A 423 2.03 1.20 5.54
C ASN A 423 0.83 0.43 4.97
N LEU A 424 -0.35 0.68 5.54
CA LEU A 424 -1.63 0.14 5.08
C LEU A 424 -2.14 0.90 3.83
N GLU A 425 -3.07 0.30 3.12
CA GLU A 425 -3.64 0.81 1.87
C GLU A 425 -5.15 1.09 2.01
N THR A 426 -5.50 2.29 2.47
CA THR A 426 -6.89 2.69 2.73
C THR A 426 -7.68 1.65 3.55
N PRO A 427 -7.21 1.28 4.77
CA PRO A 427 -7.90 0.33 5.64
C PRO A 427 -9.29 0.85 6.02
N TRP A 428 -10.36 0.04 5.88
CA TRP A 428 -11.75 0.54 5.86
C TRP A 428 -12.62 0.11 7.04
N ALA A 429 -12.65 -1.18 7.40
CA ALA A 429 -13.37 -1.70 8.57
C ALA A 429 -12.50 -2.63 9.43
N ILE A 430 -12.73 -2.63 10.75
CA ILE A 430 -12.05 -3.48 11.74
C ILE A 430 -13.05 -4.46 12.38
N ALA A 431 -12.65 -5.71 12.58
CA ALA A 431 -13.42 -6.70 13.36
C ALA A 431 -12.50 -7.60 14.22
N PHE A 432 -12.98 -7.99 15.40
CA PHE A 432 -12.25 -8.81 16.38
C PHE A 432 -12.85 -10.22 16.44
N ALA A 433 -11.99 -11.24 16.34
CA ALA A 433 -12.38 -12.62 16.59
C ALA A 433 -12.29 -12.96 18.10
N PRO A 434 -13.06 -13.95 18.59
CA PRO A 434 -13.00 -14.39 20.00
C PRO A 434 -11.62 -14.93 20.43
N ASP A 435 -10.78 -15.32 19.48
CA ASP A 435 -9.41 -15.79 19.68
C ASP A 435 -8.36 -14.66 19.78
N GLY A 436 -8.80 -13.39 19.70
CA GLY A 436 -7.93 -12.21 19.76
C GLY A 436 -7.29 -11.79 18.43
N ARG A 437 -7.59 -12.48 17.32
CA ARG A 437 -7.19 -12.00 15.98
C ARG A 437 -7.98 -10.74 15.60
N ILE A 438 -7.30 -9.79 14.97
CA ILE A 438 -7.90 -8.56 14.44
C ILE A 438 -7.92 -8.66 12.92
N PHE A 439 -9.10 -8.69 12.31
CA PHE A 439 -9.28 -8.67 10.87
C PHE A 439 -9.62 -7.24 10.41
N PHE A 440 -9.09 -6.83 9.27
CA PHE A 440 -9.47 -5.55 8.65
C PHE A 440 -9.45 -5.59 7.13
N THR A 441 -10.28 -4.76 6.49
CA THR A 441 -10.34 -4.60 5.04
C THR A 441 -9.43 -3.48 4.54
N GLU A 442 -8.82 -3.63 3.36
CA GLU A 442 -8.09 -2.59 2.63
C GLU A 442 -8.80 -2.30 1.30
N ARG A 443 -9.34 -1.08 1.15
CA ARG A 443 -10.38 -0.80 0.14
C ARG A 443 -9.92 -1.01 -1.30
N ASN A 444 -8.77 -0.45 -1.64
CA ASN A 444 -8.37 -0.26 -3.04
C ASN A 444 -7.80 -1.54 -3.66
N SER A 445 -7.01 -2.30 -2.90
CA SER A 445 -6.43 -3.58 -3.33
C SER A 445 -7.34 -4.78 -3.11
N GLY A 446 -8.46 -4.60 -2.39
CA GLY A 446 -9.43 -5.68 -2.14
C GLY A 446 -8.92 -6.75 -1.19
N ARG A 447 -8.01 -6.41 -0.26
CA ARG A 447 -7.43 -7.35 0.70
C ARG A 447 -8.21 -7.38 2.00
N ILE A 448 -8.42 -8.57 2.56
CA ILE A 448 -8.63 -8.74 4.01
C ILE A 448 -7.26 -9.04 4.63
N ARG A 449 -6.90 -8.32 5.69
CA ARG A 449 -5.67 -8.47 6.45
C ARG A 449 -5.98 -8.98 7.85
N VAL A 450 -4.97 -9.57 8.51
CA VAL A 450 -5.10 -10.05 9.88
C VAL A 450 -3.88 -9.72 10.73
N VAL A 451 -4.13 -9.30 11.96
CA VAL A 451 -3.16 -9.17 13.05
C VAL A 451 -3.35 -10.37 13.97
N VAL A 452 -2.26 -11.07 14.30
CA VAL A 452 -2.25 -12.18 15.26
C VAL A 452 -1.18 -11.89 16.31
N ASN A 453 -1.53 -11.95 17.58
CA ASN A 453 -0.64 -11.65 18.72
C ASN A 453 0.06 -10.27 18.57
N GLY A 454 -0.71 -9.25 18.17
CA GLY A 454 -0.22 -7.89 17.94
C GLY A 454 0.61 -7.68 16.67
N GLN A 455 0.85 -8.72 15.86
CA GLN A 455 1.66 -8.64 14.64
C GLN A 455 0.83 -8.82 13.36
N LEU A 456 0.90 -7.84 12.45
CA LEU A 456 0.29 -7.91 11.12
C LEU A 456 0.93 -9.03 10.29
N LYS A 457 0.10 -9.84 9.62
CA LYS A 457 0.58 -10.82 8.64
C LYS A 457 0.87 -10.18 7.29
N SER A 458 1.98 -10.59 6.69
CA SER A 458 2.39 -10.23 5.33
C SER A 458 1.36 -10.73 4.31
N THR A 459 1.05 -12.03 4.36
CA THR A 459 -0.01 -12.66 3.56
C THR A 459 -1.39 -12.12 3.98
N PRO A 460 -2.23 -11.66 3.03
CA PRO A 460 -3.63 -11.34 3.30
C PRO A 460 -4.45 -12.62 3.49
N VAL A 461 -5.57 -12.51 4.20
CA VAL A 461 -6.54 -13.61 4.39
C VAL A 461 -7.23 -13.95 3.08
N ILE A 462 -7.53 -12.93 2.27
CA ILE A 462 -7.94 -13.06 0.88
C ILE A 462 -7.59 -11.76 0.16
N THR A 463 -7.21 -11.86 -1.12
CA THR A 463 -7.24 -10.74 -2.08
C THR A 463 -8.38 -11.02 -3.04
N LEU A 464 -9.36 -10.12 -3.14
CA LEU A 464 -10.50 -10.32 -4.03
C LEU A 464 -10.09 -10.13 -5.50
N GLY A 465 -10.25 -11.19 -6.29
CA GLY A 465 -10.22 -11.14 -7.75
C GLY A 465 -11.60 -10.87 -8.37
N SER A 466 -11.69 -10.98 -9.69
CA SER A 466 -12.93 -10.79 -10.46
C SER A 466 -14.13 -11.53 -9.83
N PRO A 467 -15.30 -10.90 -9.66
CA PRO A 467 -15.72 -9.62 -10.22
C PRO A 467 -15.42 -8.38 -9.35
N PHE A 468 -14.59 -8.48 -8.29
CA PHE A 468 -14.20 -7.32 -7.47
C PHE A 468 -13.73 -6.13 -8.32
N TYR A 469 -14.15 -4.92 -7.94
CA TYR A 469 -13.83 -3.72 -8.70
C TYR A 469 -13.59 -2.51 -7.79
N TYR A 470 -12.36 -2.01 -7.83
CA TYR A 470 -11.98 -0.69 -7.33
C TYR A 470 -11.94 0.31 -8.49
N MET A 471 -12.63 1.46 -8.33
CA MET A 471 -12.53 2.59 -9.24
C MET A 471 -11.47 3.59 -8.71
N PRO A 472 -10.43 3.94 -9.47
CA PRO A 472 -9.46 4.96 -9.06
C PRO A 472 -10.12 6.27 -8.62
N LYS A 473 -9.71 6.81 -7.46
CA LYS A 473 -10.30 7.99 -6.80
C LYS A 473 -11.79 7.88 -6.40
N SER A 474 -12.33 6.67 -6.25
CA SER A 474 -13.69 6.47 -5.75
C SER A 474 -13.77 6.28 -4.23
N GLU A 475 -15.01 6.25 -3.72
CA GLU A 475 -15.34 5.75 -2.39
C GLU A 475 -15.59 4.23 -2.35
N GLY A 476 -15.69 3.57 -3.50
CA GLY A 476 -15.99 2.14 -3.64
C GLY A 476 -14.76 1.24 -3.59
N GLY A 477 -14.98 -0.07 -3.49
CA GLY A 477 -13.96 -1.10 -3.29
C GLY A 477 -14.38 -2.10 -2.22
N LEU A 478 -13.45 -2.58 -1.40
CA LEU A 478 -13.75 -3.47 -0.27
C LEU A 478 -14.00 -2.66 1.00
N LEU A 479 -15.23 -2.68 1.53
CA LEU A 479 -15.71 -1.75 2.55
C LEU A 479 -15.91 -2.48 3.90
N GLY A 480 -17.16 -2.59 4.36
CA GLY A 480 -17.51 -3.15 5.67
C GLY A 480 -17.15 -4.62 5.85
N LEU A 481 -16.91 -4.98 7.12
CA LEU A 481 -16.52 -6.30 7.58
C LEU A 481 -17.22 -6.60 8.92
N ALA A 482 -17.75 -7.80 9.07
CA ALA A 482 -18.17 -8.37 10.35
C ALA A 482 -17.78 -9.85 10.43
N LEU A 483 -17.59 -10.35 11.65
CA LEU A 483 -17.47 -11.79 11.92
C LEU A 483 -18.79 -12.28 12.51
N ASP A 484 -19.13 -13.54 12.23
CA ASP A 484 -20.30 -14.20 12.80
C ASP A 484 -20.25 -14.27 14.34
N PRO A 485 -21.38 -14.18 15.07
CA PRO A 485 -21.35 -14.36 16.53
C PRO A 485 -20.78 -15.71 16.96
N ASP A 486 -20.94 -16.74 16.12
CA ASP A 486 -20.51 -18.10 16.38
C ASP A 486 -19.22 -18.44 15.56
N PHE A 487 -18.45 -17.41 15.14
CA PHE A 487 -17.22 -17.48 14.32
C PHE A 487 -16.17 -18.47 14.83
N ALA A 488 -16.03 -18.63 16.14
CA ALA A 488 -15.11 -19.60 16.75
C ALA A 488 -15.46 -21.08 16.46
N THR A 489 -16.57 -21.33 15.75
CA THR A 489 -17.01 -22.67 15.31
C THR A 489 -17.33 -22.74 13.82
N ASN A 490 -17.92 -21.69 13.24
CA ASN A 490 -18.35 -21.66 11.83
C ASN A 490 -17.41 -20.89 10.89
N HIS A 491 -16.47 -20.12 11.45
CA HIS A 491 -15.48 -19.30 10.73
C HIS A 491 -16.09 -18.34 9.68
N TYR A 492 -17.37 -17.97 9.79
CA TYR A 492 -18.04 -17.11 8.81
C TYR A 492 -17.67 -15.63 8.96
N MET A 493 -17.24 -15.03 7.86
CA MET A 493 -16.98 -13.59 7.74
C MET A 493 -17.98 -12.98 6.76
N TYR A 494 -18.44 -11.76 7.01
CA TYR A 494 -19.35 -11.02 6.14
C TYR A 494 -18.65 -9.77 5.63
N ILE A 495 -18.66 -9.53 4.33
CA ILE A 495 -18.06 -8.34 3.72
C ILE A 495 -19.00 -7.63 2.74
N TYR A 496 -18.90 -6.31 2.71
CA TYR A 496 -19.52 -5.44 1.70
C TYR A 496 -18.47 -5.03 0.67
N HIS A 497 -18.73 -5.20 -0.62
CA HIS A 497 -17.80 -4.73 -1.65
C HIS A 497 -18.45 -4.33 -2.98
N SER A 498 -17.78 -3.40 -3.68
CA SER A 498 -18.09 -3.00 -5.05
C SER A 498 -17.56 -4.04 -6.06
N TYR A 499 -18.31 -4.28 -7.13
CA TYR A 499 -18.00 -5.27 -8.17
C TYR A 499 -18.50 -4.83 -9.55
N LYS A 500 -18.04 -5.53 -10.59
CA LYS A 500 -18.55 -5.44 -11.95
C LYS A 500 -19.63 -6.49 -12.19
N THR A 501 -20.83 -6.05 -12.57
CA THR A 501 -21.89 -6.94 -13.05
C THR A 501 -21.52 -7.54 -14.41
N SER A 502 -22.25 -8.57 -14.84
CA SER A 502 -22.07 -9.20 -16.16
C SER A 502 -22.30 -8.25 -17.34
N ASP A 503 -23.07 -7.17 -17.16
CA ASP A 503 -23.27 -6.08 -18.11
C ASP A 503 -22.32 -4.87 -17.89
N ASN A 504 -21.25 -5.07 -17.12
CA ASN A 504 -20.20 -4.09 -16.82
C ASN A 504 -20.64 -2.81 -16.07
N LYS A 505 -21.84 -2.77 -15.49
CA LYS A 505 -22.20 -1.74 -14.50
C LYS A 505 -21.37 -1.92 -13.22
N VAL A 506 -21.35 -0.88 -12.40
CA VAL A 506 -20.79 -0.94 -11.05
C VAL A 506 -21.96 -1.14 -10.09
N ALA A 507 -21.84 -2.13 -9.22
CA ALA A 507 -22.80 -2.42 -8.17
C ALA A 507 -22.07 -2.76 -6.87
N ASN A 508 -22.80 -2.69 -5.76
CA ASN A 508 -22.37 -3.14 -4.46
C ASN A 508 -23.08 -4.46 -4.10
N ARG A 509 -22.42 -5.28 -3.27
CA ARG A 509 -22.99 -6.55 -2.78
C ARG A 509 -22.47 -6.91 -1.40
N VAL A 510 -23.22 -7.75 -0.69
CA VAL A 510 -22.79 -8.40 0.54
C VAL A 510 -22.57 -9.88 0.26
N VAL A 511 -21.41 -10.38 0.67
CA VAL A 511 -21.05 -11.81 0.56
C VAL A 511 -20.58 -12.35 1.91
N ARG A 512 -20.82 -13.64 2.13
CA ARG A 512 -20.26 -14.44 3.21
C ARG A 512 -19.06 -15.21 2.70
N LEU A 513 -17.97 -15.15 3.46
CA LEU A 513 -16.76 -15.94 3.30
C LEU A 513 -16.68 -16.98 4.43
N ILE A 514 -15.91 -18.03 4.22
CA ILE A 514 -15.46 -18.94 5.29
C ILE A 514 -13.95 -18.82 5.47
N GLU A 515 -13.52 -18.63 6.72
CA GLU A 515 -12.12 -18.53 7.15
C GLU A 515 -11.55 -19.91 7.48
N ASN A 516 -10.26 -20.11 7.22
CA ASN A 516 -9.51 -21.30 7.58
C ASN A 516 -8.03 -20.93 7.74
N ASN A 517 -7.51 -21.00 8.97
CA ASN A 517 -6.08 -20.81 9.29
C ASN A 517 -5.46 -19.52 8.71
N ASN A 518 -6.18 -18.41 8.79
CA ASN A 518 -5.83 -17.09 8.25
C ASN A 518 -5.84 -17.01 6.71
N THR A 519 -6.60 -17.86 6.05
CA THR A 519 -7.02 -17.74 4.65
C THR A 519 -8.56 -17.74 4.58
N ALA A 520 -9.17 -17.26 3.50
CA ALA A 520 -10.63 -17.35 3.32
C ALA A 520 -11.05 -17.61 1.87
N THR A 521 -12.24 -18.19 1.70
CA THR A 521 -12.88 -18.41 0.40
C THR A 521 -14.32 -17.89 0.38
N LEU A 522 -14.87 -17.64 -0.81
CA LEU A 522 -16.27 -17.23 -0.98
C LEU A 522 -17.21 -18.42 -0.73
N ASP A 523 -18.11 -18.27 0.24
CA ASP A 523 -19.15 -19.26 0.58
C ASP A 523 -20.48 -18.92 -0.09
N LYS A 524 -20.97 -17.67 0.06
CA LYS A 524 -22.31 -17.30 -0.43
C LYS A 524 -22.44 -15.81 -0.78
N VAL A 525 -23.22 -15.48 -1.81
CA VAL A 525 -23.71 -14.11 -2.05
C VAL A 525 -25.05 -13.94 -1.30
N LEU A 526 -25.18 -12.90 -0.47
CA LEU A 526 -26.36 -12.68 0.37
C LEU A 526 -27.34 -11.68 -0.25
N ILE A 527 -26.81 -10.56 -0.76
CA ILE A 527 -27.54 -9.58 -1.57
C ILE A 527 -26.58 -8.98 -2.59
N THR A 528 -27.08 -8.60 -3.76
CA THR A 528 -26.30 -8.16 -4.91
C THR A 528 -27.10 -7.12 -5.71
N ASP A 529 -26.47 -6.49 -6.70
CA ASP A 529 -27.06 -5.46 -7.57
C ASP A 529 -27.58 -4.20 -6.81
N LEU A 530 -27.02 -3.92 -5.63
CA LEU A 530 -27.16 -2.62 -4.96
C LEU A 530 -26.45 -1.54 -5.79
N PRO A 531 -26.97 -0.29 -5.87
CA PRO A 531 -26.30 0.81 -6.56
C PRO A 531 -24.82 0.99 -6.18
N GLY A 532 -23.91 0.93 -7.17
CA GLY A 532 -22.45 1.02 -6.94
C GLY A 532 -21.82 2.17 -7.70
N ALA A 533 -20.95 2.93 -7.03
CA ALA A 533 -20.68 4.32 -7.38
C ALA A 533 -19.21 4.76 -7.29
N VAL A 534 -18.90 5.90 -7.93
CA VAL A 534 -17.69 6.67 -7.64
C VAL A 534 -17.76 7.41 -6.28
N TYR A 535 -18.97 7.72 -5.80
CA TYR A 535 -19.22 8.36 -4.50
C TYR A 535 -20.58 7.90 -3.95
N HIS A 536 -20.73 7.87 -2.63
CA HIS A 536 -21.93 7.45 -1.91
C HIS A 536 -22.27 5.96 -2.11
N ASN A 537 -21.39 5.09 -1.62
CA ASN A 537 -21.56 3.63 -1.58
C ASN A 537 -22.01 3.10 -0.21
N GLY A 538 -22.12 3.95 0.82
CA GLY A 538 -22.38 3.52 2.20
C GLY A 538 -21.37 2.47 2.66
N GLY A 539 -21.83 1.22 2.75
CA GLY A 539 -20.97 0.04 2.85
C GLY A 539 -20.49 -0.28 4.25
N ARG A 540 -21.00 0.39 5.28
CA ARG A 540 -20.82 -0.06 6.65
C ARG A 540 -21.65 -1.32 6.86
N LEU A 541 -21.07 -2.31 7.51
CA LEU A 541 -21.70 -3.61 7.77
C LEU A 541 -21.29 -4.07 9.17
N LYS A 542 -22.26 -4.48 10.00
CA LYS A 542 -22.08 -5.01 11.37
C LYS A 542 -23.23 -5.99 11.70
N ILE A 543 -23.04 -6.84 12.71
CA ILE A 543 -24.10 -7.72 13.23
C ILE A 543 -24.70 -7.10 14.50
N GLY A 544 -26.03 -7.07 14.57
CA GLY A 544 -26.79 -6.51 15.69
C GLY A 544 -27.02 -7.49 16.85
N PRO A 545 -27.49 -6.99 18.01
CA PRO A 545 -27.76 -7.80 19.20
C PRO A 545 -28.92 -8.80 19.02
N ASP A 546 -29.72 -8.65 17.97
CA ASP A 546 -30.76 -9.58 17.51
C ASP A 546 -30.21 -10.71 16.60
N LYS A 547 -28.87 -10.85 16.51
CA LYS A 547 -28.15 -11.74 15.59
C LYS A 547 -28.56 -11.55 14.11
N LYS A 548 -28.83 -10.31 13.68
CA LYS A 548 -29.08 -9.97 12.26
C LYS A 548 -27.92 -9.17 11.67
N LEU A 549 -27.71 -9.31 10.35
CA LEU A 549 -26.70 -8.57 9.60
C LEU A 549 -27.30 -7.25 9.13
N TYR A 550 -26.75 -6.13 9.61
CA TYR A 550 -27.11 -4.78 9.19
C TYR A 550 -26.03 -4.20 8.29
N PHE A 551 -26.45 -3.52 7.22
CA PHE A 551 -25.54 -2.81 6.33
C PHE A 551 -26.20 -1.59 5.70
N SER A 552 -25.39 -0.66 5.19
CA SER A 552 -25.83 0.53 4.47
C SER A 552 -25.47 0.48 2.99
N ASP A 553 -26.29 1.12 2.16
CA ASP A 553 -25.88 1.57 0.83
C ASP A 553 -26.21 3.06 0.66
N GLY A 554 -25.31 3.79 0.00
CA GLY A 554 -25.46 5.21 -0.25
C GLY A 554 -26.42 5.49 -1.42
N ASN A 555 -26.76 6.75 -1.64
CA ASN A 555 -27.75 7.09 -2.65
C ASN A 555 -27.19 7.15 -4.09
N TYR A 556 -25.90 6.90 -4.34
CA TYR A 556 -25.20 7.20 -5.62
C TYR A 556 -25.24 8.70 -6.03
N GLY A 557 -25.87 9.58 -5.25
CA GLY A 557 -26.31 10.91 -5.70
C GLY A 557 -27.68 10.94 -6.40
N ASN A 558 -28.38 9.80 -6.50
CA ASN A 558 -29.77 9.72 -6.97
C ASN A 558 -30.73 10.36 -5.95
N LYS A 559 -31.85 10.92 -6.43
CA LYS A 559 -32.90 11.56 -5.61
C LYS A 559 -34.18 10.72 -5.45
N ASP A 560 -34.18 9.48 -5.95
CA ASP A 560 -35.23 8.51 -5.66
C ASP A 560 -35.06 7.95 -4.23
N ASP A 561 -36.02 8.23 -3.35
CA ASP A 561 -36.03 7.73 -1.97
C ASP A 561 -36.97 6.53 -1.76
N THR A 562 -37.63 6.05 -2.83
CA THR A 562 -38.66 5.00 -2.79
C THR A 562 -38.15 3.66 -2.27
N LEU A 563 -39.08 2.78 -1.88
CA LEU A 563 -38.77 1.41 -1.46
C LEU A 563 -38.33 0.50 -2.63
N THR A 564 -38.56 0.93 -3.87
CA THR A 564 -38.12 0.23 -5.09
C THR A 564 -36.68 0.57 -5.48
N PHE A 565 -36.14 1.71 -5.06
CA PHE A 565 -34.72 2.04 -5.26
C PHE A 565 -33.92 1.72 -4.00
N LEU A 566 -32.93 0.83 -4.12
CA LEU A 566 -32.19 0.31 -2.96
C LEU A 566 -31.10 1.25 -2.42
N GLY A 567 -30.66 2.25 -3.19
CA GLY A 567 -29.70 3.23 -2.70
C GLY A 567 -30.31 4.16 -1.64
N GLY A 568 -29.47 4.63 -0.72
CA GLY A 568 -29.88 5.55 0.36
C GLY A 568 -30.74 4.89 1.43
N LYS A 569 -30.34 3.67 1.84
CA LYS A 569 -31.09 2.78 2.75
C LYS A 569 -30.16 2.14 3.78
N THR A 570 -30.70 1.86 4.96
CA THR A 570 -30.14 0.87 5.90
C THR A 570 -30.93 -0.42 5.76
N PHE A 571 -30.25 -1.56 5.78
CA PHE A 571 -30.79 -2.89 5.56
C PHE A 571 -30.63 -3.80 6.78
N ARG A 572 -31.42 -4.88 6.81
CA ARG A 572 -31.36 -5.93 7.84
C ARG A 572 -31.68 -7.30 7.22
N LEU A 573 -30.75 -8.24 7.33
CA LEU A 573 -30.86 -9.63 6.86
C LEU A 573 -30.62 -10.64 7.99
N ASN A 574 -31.14 -11.86 7.85
CA ASN A 574 -30.64 -13.01 8.60
C ASN A 574 -29.19 -13.35 8.16
N LEU A 575 -28.44 -14.06 9.00
CA LEU A 575 -27.04 -14.42 8.73
C LEU A 575 -26.87 -15.40 7.56
N ASP A 576 -27.94 -16.06 7.13
CA ASP A 576 -27.97 -16.87 5.91
C ASP A 576 -28.32 -16.05 4.64
N GLY A 577 -28.58 -14.75 4.77
CA GLY A 577 -29.01 -13.85 3.70
C GLY A 577 -30.52 -13.79 3.46
N THR A 578 -31.35 -14.53 4.19
CA THR A 578 -32.82 -14.42 4.07
C THR A 578 -33.35 -13.14 4.73
N ILE A 579 -34.51 -12.66 4.29
CA ILE A 579 -35.14 -11.46 4.84
C ILE A 579 -35.89 -11.83 6.13
N PRO A 580 -35.67 -11.14 7.26
CA PRO A 580 -36.43 -11.35 8.49
C PRO A 580 -37.91 -11.02 8.31
N SER A 581 -38.79 -11.88 8.85
CA SER A 581 -40.25 -11.70 8.76
C SER A 581 -40.80 -10.50 9.52
N ASP A 582 -40.00 -9.92 10.42
CA ASP A 582 -40.26 -8.72 11.21
C ASP A 582 -39.68 -7.43 10.58
N ASN A 583 -39.15 -7.48 9.34
CA ASN A 583 -38.69 -6.27 8.66
C ASN A 583 -39.86 -5.30 8.34
N PRO A 584 -39.67 -3.97 8.53
CA PRO A 584 -40.76 -3.00 8.61
C PRO A 584 -41.48 -2.73 7.28
N PHE A 585 -40.86 -3.04 6.15
CA PHE A 585 -41.45 -2.87 4.81
C PHE A 585 -41.94 -4.19 4.20
N GLY A 586 -42.26 -5.18 5.05
CA GLY A 586 -42.80 -6.48 4.67
C GLY A 586 -41.73 -7.54 4.39
N ALA A 587 -42.13 -8.82 4.45
CA ALA A 587 -41.23 -9.98 4.43
C ALA A 587 -40.42 -10.17 3.12
N SER A 588 -40.70 -9.40 2.07
CA SER A 588 -39.92 -9.37 0.82
C SER A 588 -38.98 -8.17 0.70
N SER A 589 -38.89 -7.32 1.73
CA SER A 589 -38.04 -6.12 1.73
C SER A 589 -36.86 -6.25 2.71
N PRO A 590 -35.60 -6.15 2.24
CA PRO A 590 -34.43 -6.14 3.11
C PRO A 590 -34.24 -4.78 3.82
N ILE A 591 -35.02 -3.76 3.45
CA ILE A 591 -34.88 -2.39 3.97
C ILE A 591 -35.34 -2.34 5.43
N TYR A 592 -34.52 -1.71 6.28
CA TYR A 592 -34.79 -1.44 7.69
C TYR A 592 -35.18 0.03 7.92
N SER A 593 -34.51 0.97 7.25
CA SER A 593 -34.90 2.39 7.23
C SER A 593 -34.45 3.08 5.93
N ARG A 594 -35.06 4.23 5.63
CA ARG A 594 -34.90 4.95 4.35
C ARG A 594 -34.62 6.44 4.55
N GLY A 595 -34.32 7.14 3.47
CA GLY A 595 -34.09 8.57 3.47
C GLY A 595 -32.66 8.93 3.87
N HIS A 596 -31.69 8.13 3.43
CA HIS A 596 -30.27 8.29 3.75
C HIS A 596 -29.47 8.71 2.51
N ARG A 597 -28.38 9.44 2.71
CA ARG A 597 -27.45 9.92 1.67
C ARG A 597 -26.24 9.01 1.49
N ASN A 598 -25.51 8.69 2.56
CA ASN A 598 -24.26 7.94 2.56
C ASN A 598 -23.87 7.44 3.98
N PRO A 599 -24.58 6.47 4.59
CA PRO A 599 -24.33 6.02 5.96
C PRO A 599 -23.00 5.26 6.06
N GLN A 600 -22.09 5.65 6.96
CA GLN A 600 -20.75 5.04 7.07
C GLN A 600 -20.39 4.54 8.49
N GLY A 601 -21.28 4.72 9.47
CA GLY A 601 -21.12 4.24 10.84
C GLY A 601 -22.33 3.49 11.36
N PHE A 602 -22.12 2.47 12.18
CA PHE A 602 -23.16 1.82 12.99
C PHE A 602 -22.59 1.44 14.36
N ALA A 603 -23.36 1.63 15.43
CA ALA A 603 -23.11 1.03 16.74
C ALA A 603 -24.41 0.88 17.55
N TRP A 604 -24.54 -0.17 18.35
CA TRP A 604 -25.67 -0.31 19.27
C TRP A 604 -25.29 0.21 20.66
N GLN A 605 -26.15 1.03 21.26
CA GLN A 605 -25.97 1.54 22.62
C GLN A 605 -26.07 0.37 23.62
N PRO A 606 -25.02 0.13 24.45
CA PRO A 606 -25.04 -0.93 25.46
C PRO A 606 -26.22 -0.79 26.42
N GLY A 607 -26.84 -1.91 26.77
CA GLY A 607 -27.96 -1.97 27.72
C GLY A 607 -29.33 -1.51 27.18
N THR A 608 -29.37 -0.76 26.07
CA THR A 608 -30.63 -0.31 25.45
C THR A 608 -30.86 -0.87 24.04
N ASN A 609 -29.80 -1.38 23.39
CA ASN A 609 -29.82 -1.91 22.02
C ASN A 609 -30.35 -0.92 20.96
N ARG A 610 -30.31 0.39 21.24
CA ARG A 610 -30.61 1.44 20.25
C ARG A 610 -29.52 1.48 19.17
N LEU A 611 -29.88 1.41 17.89
CA LEU A 611 -28.94 1.55 16.79
C LEU A 611 -28.64 3.03 16.54
N PHE A 612 -27.36 3.40 16.65
CA PHE A 612 -26.82 4.70 16.23
C PHE A 612 -26.13 4.54 14.87
N GLU A 613 -26.18 5.59 14.07
CA GLU A 613 -25.67 5.69 12.70
C GLU A 613 -24.91 7.01 12.53
N SER A 614 -23.99 7.12 11.56
CA SER A 614 -23.35 8.39 11.21
C SER A 614 -23.09 8.57 9.71
N GLU A 615 -23.57 9.68 9.17
CA GLU A 615 -23.73 9.92 7.72
C GLU A 615 -23.00 11.19 7.24
N HIS A 616 -22.51 11.14 5.99
CA HIS A 616 -22.10 12.35 5.27
C HIS A 616 -23.33 13.09 4.70
N GLY A 617 -23.62 14.29 5.20
CA GLY A 617 -24.64 15.19 4.64
C GLY A 617 -24.14 16.00 3.44
N GLU A 618 -24.97 16.86 2.85
CA GLU A 618 -24.52 17.79 1.82
C GLU A 618 -23.70 18.94 2.44
N ALA A 619 -22.58 19.28 1.80
CA ALA A 619 -21.58 20.29 2.22
C ALA A 619 -21.02 20.18 3.67
N SER A 620 -21.85 20.45 4.68
CA SER A 620 -21.51 20.44 6.11
C SER A 620 -22.54 19.76 7.00
N HIS A 621 -23.72 19.35 6.52
CA HIS A 621 -24.80 18.80 7.36
C HIS A 621 -24.58 17.31 7.73
N ASP A 622 -23.36 16.95 8.14
CA ASP A 622 -23.03 15.58 8.58
C ASP A 622 -23.82 15.20 9.84
N GLU A 623 -24.41 13.99 9.88
CA GLU A 623 -25.40 13.63 10.91
C GLU A 623 -24.95 12.48 11.81
N ILE A 624 -25.52 12.43 13.03
CA ILE A 624 -25.60 11.22 13.87
C ILE A 624 -27.08 10.89 14.11
N ASN A 625 -27.51 9.72 13.65
CA ASN A 625 -28.91 9.31 13.68
C ASN A 625 -29.19 8.21 14.72
N PHE A 626 -30.38 8.24 15.33
CA PHE A 626 -30.95 7.10 16.05
C PHE A 626 -31.89 6.36 15.10
N ILE A 627 -31.53 5.14 14.71
CA ILE A 627 -32.24 4.37 13.69
C ILE A 627 -33.35 3.52 14.29
N GLU A 628 -34.59 3.89 13.98
CA GLU A 628 -35.82 3.16 14.31
C GLU A 628 -36.36 2.43 13.05
N PRO A 629 -36.96 1.23 13.20
CA PRO A 629 -37.41 0.42 12.07
C PRO A 629 -38.58 1.09 11.33
N GLY A 630 -38.45 1.24 10.02
CA GLY A 630 -39.46 1.82 9.13
C GLY A 630 -39.40 3.34 8.97
N ASN A 631 -38.58 4.02 9.76
CA ASN A 631 -38.49 5.48 9.74
C ASN A 631 -37.82 6.03 8.46
N ASN A 632 -38.12 7.29 8.17
CA ASN A 632 -37.57 8.07 7.06
C ASN A 632 -36.70 9.23 7.58
N TYR A 633 -35.44 9.30 7.14
CA TYR A 633 -34.42 10.24 7.61
C TYR A 633 -34.21 11.42 6.63
N GLY A 634 -35.27 11.78 5.88
CA GLY A 634 -35.39 13.08 5.20
C GLY A 634 -34.70 13.20 3.83
N TRP A 635 -33.51 12.63 3.65
CA TRP A 635 -32.76 12.80 2.40
C TRP A 635 -33.51 12.16 1.21
N PRO A 636 -33.62 12.82 0.03
CA PRO A 636 -32.91 14.02 -0.43
C PRO A 636 -33.70 15.33 -0.32
N LYS A 637 -34.80 15.33 0.44
CA LYS A 637 -35.69 16.49 0.56
C LYS A 637 -35.34 17.36 1.78
N TYR A 638 -34.82 16.73 2.84
CA TYR A 638 -34.60 17.32 4.15
C TYR A 638 -33.29 16.79 4.75
N GLU A 639 -32.45 17.65 5.31
CA GLU A 639 -31.20 17.31 6.02
C GLU A 639 -30.96 18.31 7.16
N GLY A 640 -30.22 17.90 8.19
CA GLY A 640 -29.78 18.79 9.28
C GLY A 640 -30.93 19.43 10.07
N ASP A 641 -31.09 20.74 9.97
CA ASP A 641 -32.10 21.52 10.68
C ASP A 641 -33.48 21.54 10.00
N ASP A 642 -33.58 21.30 8.69
CA ASP A 642 -34.86 21.24 7.95
C ASP A 642 -35.55 19.85 8.04
N GLN A 643 -35.30 19.07 9.09
CA GLN A 643 -35.93 17.74 9.28
C GLN A 643 -37.19 17.73 10.16
N ASN A 644 -37.64 18.88 10.67
CA ASN A 644 -38.84 18.98 11.53
C ASN A 644 -40.17 18.93 10.73
N HIS A 645 -40.38 17.86 9.94
CA HIS A 645 -41.55 17.67 9.07
C HIS A 645 -42.34 16.39 9.42
N PRO A 646 -43.67 16.36 9.22
CA PRO A 646 -44.49 15.18 9.51
C PRO A 646 -44.00 13.92 8.77
N GLY A 647 -43.68 12.86 9.53
CA GLY A 647 -43.19 11.58 9.00
C GLY A 647 -41.68 11.52 8.73
N ILE A 648 -40.93 12.58 9.03
CA ILE A 648 -39.46 12.60 9.01
C ILE A 648 -38.92 12.41 10.44
N THR A 649 -37.78 11.73 10.56
CA THR A 649 -37.08 11.53 11.84
C THR A 649 -35.81 12.37 11.86
N PRO A 650 -35.74 13.47 12.63
CA PRO A 650 -34.57 14.33 12.68
C PRO A 650 -33.36 13.62 13.30
N PRO A 651 -32.12 14.05 12.98
CA PRO A 651 -30.91 13.55 13.61
C PRO A 651 -30.85 13.88 15.10
N LEU A 652 -30.04 13.14 15.85
CA LEU A 652 -29.73 13.48 17.25
C LEU A 652 -28.87 14.73 17.34
N ILE A 653 -28.03 14.94 16.32
CA ILE A 653 -27.14 16.08 16.13
C ILE A 653 -26.68 16.09 14.67
N TYR A 654 -26.53 17.28 14.11
CA TYR A 654 -25.93 17.50 12.79
C TYR A 654 -24.79 18.52 12.92
N ALA A 655 -23.82 18.47 12.01
CA ALA A 655 -22.72 19.42 11.96
C ALA A 655 -23.17 20.73 11.30
N ASN A 656 -22.76 21.86 11.88
CA ASN A 656 -23.09 23.19 11.41
C ASN A 656 -21.81 24.02 11.21
N GLY A 657 -21.69 24.71 10.07
CA GLY A 657 -20.53 25.52 9.69
C GLY A 657 -19.20 24.78 9.48
N THR A 658 -19.14 23.46 9.73
CA THR A 658 -17.95 22.62 9.58
C THR A 658 -18.34 21.25 9.02
N THR A 659 -17.45 20.60 8.27
CA THR A 659 -17.67 19.23 7.77
C THR A 659 -16.80 18.25 8.57
N TRP A 660 -17.43 17.32 9.28
CA TRP A 660 -16.78 16.20 9.95
C TRP A 660 -16.39 15.11 8.95
N ALA A 661 -17.28 14.80 8.00
CA ALA A 661 -17.32 13.57 7.20
C ALA A 661 -17.14 12.33 8.11
N PRO A 662 -18.17 11.98 8.91
CA PRO A 662 -18.10 10.92 9.91
C PRO A 662 -18.14 9.54 9.25
N SER A 663 -17.52 8.55 9.88
CA SER A 663 -17.37 7.21 9.31
C SER A 663 -17.58 6.13 10.37
N GLY A 664 -16.56 5.38 10.77
CA GLY A 664 -16.76 4.39 11.83
C GLY A 664 -17.17 5.00 13.17
N ILE A 665 -18.05 4.31 13.88
CA ILE A 665 -18.50 4.66 15.22
C ILE A 665 -18.51 3.44 16.15
N THR A 666 -18.24 3.68 17.43
CA THR A 666 -18.37 2.68 18.50
C THR A 666 -18.82 3.35 19.79
N PHE A 667 -19.62 2.63 20.59
CA PHE A 667 -19.73 2.95 22.01
C PHE A 667 -18.47 2.47 22.75
N VAL A 668 -18.20 3.08 23.89
CA VAL A 668 -17.22 2.60 24.88
C VAL A 668 -18.00 1.91 26.01
N THR A 669 -17.57 0.73 26.44
CA THR A 669 -18.21 -0.04 27.53
C THR A 669 -17.45 0.04 28.85
N LYS A 670 -16.17 0.43 28.84
CA LYS A 670 -15.28 0.41 30.02
C LYS A 670 -14.63 1.75 30.34
N GLY A 671 -14.20 1.91 31.59
CA GLY A 671 -13.41 3.06 32.04
C GLY A 671 -14.13 4.41 32.05
N PRO A 672 -13.39 5.52 32.19
CA PRO A 672 -13.95 6.87 32.34
C PRO A 672 -14.75 7.42 31.15
N TRP A 673 -14.77 6.73 30.00
CA TRP A 673 -15.59 7.09 28.84
C TRP A 673 -16.78 6.15 28.61
N ALA A 674 -17.05 5.18 29.50
CA ALA A 674 -18.16 4.24 29.36
C ALA A 674 -19.50 4.94 29.06
N GLY A 675 -20.27 4.38 28.13
CA GLY A 675 -21.54 4.95 27.64
C GLY A 675 -21.41 6.12 26.67
N ASN A 676 -20.19 6.64 26.41
CA ASN A 676 -19.96 7.65 25.37
C ASN A 676 -19.92 6.98 23.98
N LEU A 677 -20.31 7.72 22.95
CA LEU A 677 -20.12 7.35 21.55
C LEU A 677 -18.84 8.01 21.00
N LEU A 678 -18.03 7.24 20.28
CA LEU A 678 -16.86 7.74 19.54
C LEU A 678 -17.15 7.72 18.04
N VAL A 679 -16.78 8.80 17.35
CA VAL A 679 -17.04 9.01 15.92
C VAL A 679 -15.74 9.36 15.19
N ALA A 680 -15.29 8.48 14.29
CA ALA A 680 -14.15 8.73 13.41
C ALA A 680 -14.50 9.78 12.34
N ASN A 681 -13.62 10.77 12.11
CA ASN A 681 -13.83 11.83 11.12
C ASN A 681 -12.76 11.83 10.03
N LEU A 682 -13.22 11.82 8.78
CA LEU A 682 -12.38 11.86 7.60
C LEU A 682 -11.93 13.29 7.28
N LYS A 683 -12.86 14.25 7.18
CA LYS A 683 -12.56 15.65 6.79
C LYS A 683 -12.20 16.50 8.01
N GLY A 684 -12.82 16.24 9.16
CA GLY A 684 -12.43 16.83 10.45
C GLY A 684 -11.09 16.33 11.01
N LYS A 685 -10.49 15.28 10.43
CA LYS A 685 -9.18 14.71 10.81
C LYS A 685 -9.03 14.47 12.33
N GLN A 686 -10.03 13.82 12.95
CA GLN A 686 -10.19 13.73 14.41
C GLN A 686 -11.05 12.52 14.81
N ILE A 687 -11.22 12.30 16.12
CA ILE A 687 -12.30 11.48 16.70
C ILE A 687 -13.16 12.40 17.58
N ILE A 688 -14.49 12.41 17.40
CA ILE A 688 -15.39 13.10 18.33
C ILE A 688 -15.87 12.11 19.39
N ARG A 689 -15.69 12.42 20.67
CA ARG A 689 -16.36 11.75 21.79
C ARG A 689 -17.61 12.53 22.17
N MET A 690 -18.76 11.86 22.11
CA MET A 690 -20.09 12.41 22.39
C MET A 690 -20.68 11.75 23.64
N VAL A 691 -21.15 12.57 24.59
CA VAL A 691 -21.92 12.10 25.74
C VAL A 691 -23.39 11.93 25.32
N ILE A 692 -23.96 10.75 25.53
CA ILE A 692 -25.36 10.46 25.18
C ILE A 692 -26.27 10.71 26.39
N GLY A 693 -27.16 11.70 26.26
CA GLY A 693 -28.25 11.95 27.20
C GLY A 693 -29.49 11.13 26.89
N GLN A 694 -30.56 11.34 27.69
CA GLN A 694 -31.87 10.77 27.42
C GLN A 694 -32.98 11.75 27.86
N GLN A 695 -33.96 11.97 26.99
CA GLN A 695 -35.15 12.77 27.26
C GLN A 695 -36.39 12.02 26.75
N ASN A 696 -37.44 11.94 27.57
CA ASN A 696 -38.71 11.29 27.23
C ASN A 696 -38.55 9.85 26.66
N GLY A 697 -37.53 9.11 27.11
CA GLY A 697 -37.23 7.75 26.65
C GLY A 697 -36.46 7.65 25.31
N LYS A 698 -36.20 8.76 24.63
CA LYS A 698 -35.31 8.82 23.44
C LYS A 698 -33.90 9.33 23.81
N PRO A 699 -32.84 8.88 23.12
CA PRO A 699 -31.49 9.40 23.36
C PRO A 699 -31.40 10.86 22.88
N THR A 700 -30.45 11.62 23.43
CA THR A 700 -30.15 12.99 23.02
C THR A 700 -28.64 13.21 22.97
N ILE A 701 -28.19 14.16 22.15
CA ILE A 701 -26.79 14.63 22.11
C ILE A 701 -26.82 16.16 22.20
N ASP A 702 -25.95 16.73 23.02
CA ASP A 702 -25.83 18.17 23.21
C ASP A 702 -24.51 18.66 22.59
N ASN A 703 -24.60 19.70 21.76
CA ASN A 703 -23.45 20.38 21.15
C ASN A 703 -22.38 20.79 22.18
N ASN A 704 -22.79 21.13 23.40
CA ASN A 704 -21.88 21.54 24.48
C ASN A 704 -21.07 20.36 25.07
N ASN A 705 -21.46 19.11 24.80
CA ASN A 705 -20.84 17.90 25.34
C ASN A 705 -19.94 17.16 24.33
N LEU A 706 -19.67 17.77 23.16
CA LEU A 706 -18.73 17.25 22.17
C LEU A 706 -17.27 17.47 22.61
N ASN A 707 -16.47 16.40 22.52
CA ASN A 707 -15.05 16.45 22.86
C ASN A 707 -14.21 16.00 21.66
N TYR A 708 -13.41 16.90 21.11
CA TYR A 708 -12.64 16.68 19.88
C TYR A 708 -11.25 16.12 20.20
N LEU A 709 -11.04 14.84 19.91
CA LEU A 709 -9.84 14.07 20.24
C LEU A 709 -8.90 13.95 19.04
N TYR A 710 -7.59 14.04 19.32
CA TYR A 710 -6.49 13.82 18.37
C TYR A 710 -6.57 14.65 17.06
N VAL A 711 -7.17 15.84 17.14
CA VAL A 711 -7.39 16.76 16.02
C VAL A 711 -6.10 17.00 15.21
N ASN A 712 -6.16 16.74 13.90
CA ASN A 712 -5.06 16.76 12.93
C ASN A 712 -3.86 15.83 13.22
N LYS A 713 -3.81 15.10 14.35
CA LYS A 713 -2.65 14.31 14.80
C LYS A 713 -2.34 13.09 13.91
N TYR A 714 -3.37 12.49 13.32
CA TYR A 714 -3.28 11.26 12.52
C TYR A 714 -3.82 11.40 11.09
N GLY A 715 -4.21 12.61 10.68
CA GLY A 715 -4.94 12.83 9.44
C GLY A 715 -6.37 12.30 9.49
N ARG A 716 -6.85 11.77 8.38
CA ARG A 716 -8.22 11.26 8.15
C ARG A 716 -8.41 9.95 8.92
N ILE A 717 -9.44 9.85 9.77
CA ILE A 717 -9.74 8.63 10.54
C ILE A 717 -11.03 7.99 9.99
N ARG A 718 -11.02 6.67 9.81
CA ARG A 718 -11.96 5.91 8.95
C ARG A 718 -12.79 4.85 9.67
N ASP A 719 -12.21 4.19 10.66
CA ASP A 719 -12.97 3.33 11.57
C ASP A 719 -12.53 3.51 13.02
N ILE A 720 -13.43 3.26 13.96
CA ILE A 720 -13.10 3.12 15.38
C ILE A 720 -14.00 2.06 16.03
N VAL A 721 -13.40 1.11 16.74
CA VAL A 721 -14.05 -0.07 17.32
C VAL A 721 -13.46 -0.37 18.70
N GLU A 722 -14.30 -0.69 19.69
CA GLU A 722 -13.85 -1.22 20.99
C GLU A 722 -13.60 -2.74 20.88
N ALA A 723 -12.44 -3.17 21.38
CA ALA A 723 -12.04 -4.58 21.45
C ALA A 723 -12.52 -5.23 22.77
N PRO A 724 -12.62 -6.57 22.85
CA PRO A 724 -13.14 -7.26 24.04
C PRO A 724 -12.40 -6.97 25.35
N ASP A 725 -11.12 -6.61 25.31
CA ASP A 725 -10.34 -6.21 26.49
C ASP A 725 -10.76 -4.83 27.03
N GLY A 726 -11.28 -3.94 26.18
CA GLY A 726 -11.60 -2.54 26.47
C GLY A 726 -10.66 -1.55 25.79
N SER A 727 -9.68 -2.01 25.01
CA SER A 727 -8.89 -1.17 24.12
C SER A 727 -9.76 -0.64 22.99
N LEU A 728 -9.55 0.60 22.58
CA LEU A 728 -10.15 1.13 21.35
C LEU A 728 -9.14 0.96 20.22
N TYR A 729 -9.59 0.65 19.01
CA TYR A 729 -8.72 0.58 17.83
C TYR A 729 -9.30 1.45 16.72
N PHE A 730 -8.45 2.20 16.02
CA PHE A 730 -8.85 3.00 14.87
C PHE A 730 -7.87 2.86 13.70
N VAL A 731 -8.37 3.15 12.50
CA VAL A 731 -7.58 3.17 11.26
C VAL A 731 -7.65 4.51 10.55
N THR A 732 -6.54 4.89 9.89
CA THR A 732 -6.47 6.11 9.08
C THR A 732 -6.84 5.85 7.61
N SER A 733 -7.11 6.91 6.84
CA SER A 733 -7.48 6.84 5.41
C SER A 733 -6.85 8.00 4.61
N ASN A 734 -5.54 8.18 4.79
CA ASN A 734 -4.69 9.21 4.20
C ASN A 734 -4.07 8.79 2.86
N ASN A 735 -3.75 7.50 2.68
CA ASN A 735 -3.22 6.96 1.44
C ASN A 735 -4.36 6.36 0.60
N GLY A 736 -4.29 6.51 -0.72
CA GLY A 736 -5.24 5.91 -1.66
C GLY A 736 -6.68 6.44 -1.60
N ASP A 737 -7.01 7.38 -0.72
CA ASP A 737 -8.32 8.05 -0.70
C ASP A 737 -8.34 9.31 -1.56
N LYS A 738 -9.47 9.61 -2.21
CA LYS A 738 -9.57 10.71 -3.18
C LYS A 738 -9.28 12.10 -2.59
N ASN A 739 -9.44 12.24 -1.28
CA ASN A 739 -9.17 13.45 -0.50
C ASN A 739 -8.03 13.23 0.52
N GLY A 740 -7.20 12.20 0.31
CA GLY A 740 -6.02 11.91 1.13
C GLY A 740 -4.82 12.81 0.81
N ASP A 741 -3.89 12.91 1.76
CA ASP A 741 -2.60 13.60 1.59
C ASP A 741 -1.44 12.66 1.20
N GLY A 742 -1.73 11.37 0.98
CA GLY A 742 -0.77 10.35 0.56
C GLY A 742 0.10 9.79 1.68
N THR A 743 -0.04 10.26 2.93
CA THR A 743 0.74 9.73 4.05
C THR A 743 0.35 8.27 4.38
N PRO A 744 1.30 7.36 4.67
CA PRO A 744 0.98 5.93 4.81
C PRO A 744 0.04 5.62 5.98
N ASP A 745 -0.96 4.76 5.72
CA ASP A 745 -2.01 4.46 6.69
C ASP A 745 -1.59 3.48 7.80
N LYS A 746 -2.30 3.56 8.92
CA LYS A 746 -1.96 2.89 10.18
C LYS A 746 -3.19 2.28 10.85
N LEU A 747 -2.96 1.18 11.58
CA LEU A 747 -3.85 0.66 12.61
C LEU A 747 -3.26 1.07 13.96
N ILE A 748 -4.04 1.79 14.76
CA ILE A 748 -3.62 2.35 16.04
C ILE A 748 -4.54 1.81 17.13
N ARG A 749 -3.94 1.29 18.20
CA ARG A 749 -4.60 0.94 19.46
C ARG A 749 -4.55 2.13 20.40
N LEU A 750 -5.60 2.29 21.18
CA LEU A 750 -5.69 3.14 22.35
C LEU A 750 -5.81 2.18 23.54
N ALA A 751 -4.69 1.92 24.21
CA ALA A 751 -4.57 0.96 25.29
C ALA A 751 -5.05 1.57 26.62
N PRO A 752 -5.94 0.92 27.40
CA PRO A 752 -6.42 1.43 28.68
C PRO A 752 -5.29 1.71 29.68
N ASN A 753 -5.46 2.73 30.52
CA ASN A 753 -4.55 3.06 31.63
C ASN A 753 -5.25 3.16 33.00
N PHE A 754 -6.40 2.48 33.14
CA PHE A 754 -7.31 2.47 34.30
C PHE A 754 -7.66 1.06 34.76
#